data_AF-A0A528AY31-F1
#
_entry.id   AF-A0A528AY31-F1
#
_cell.length_a   1.000
_cell.length_b   1.000
_cell.length_c   1.000
_cell.angle_alpha   90.00
_cell.angle_beta   90.00
_cell.angle_gamma   90.00
#
_symmetry.space_group_name_H-M   'P 1'
#
loop_
_entity.id
_entity.type
_entity.pdbx_description
1 polymer ?
#
loop_
_entity_poly.entity_id
_entity_poly.type
_entity_poly.pdbx_seq_one_letter_code
_entity_poly.pdbx_strand_id
1 'polypeptide(L)'
;MEPSIARYIWTHTKKQQLWILMIVVLSMIPYFMSFDLPKLIVNGPIQGSGFEQPGATQPFMRLHYNLPFIGEVQLFSGFQLDRKATLFALSLVFLLLVVINGLFKLYINTYKGRLGERMLRRIRFDLVDRVLRFPPFYFKRVKSAEVATMVKDEVEPLGGFIGDAFVQPVLLGGQALTAMLFIVVQNFWLGMIAAVIVVIQIALIPRMRRRLIVLGRERQLTARALSGRVGEIVDGIGAVHVHDTSNYERADIAARLGLIFKIRFDLYQWKFMVKFLNNFLAQVTPFLFYMIGGYLVIQGRLDVGQLVAVIGAYKDLPGPMKELIDWDQARQDIQVKYQQVVEQFTAESLIAPRIGALTIDDPDPMTNPLSAISLSIADDGGAMLLDRVSLQIKPGETVALVSTATDGAEALAEAFARLNWPVSGRIALGADDLLELPESVTGRRMSYASSDAFLFQASLRDNLLYGLKHAPLTSVPYDGAAADQRRWNIDEARRSGNPDLDIHSDWINYASAGATGPHDLFEAVRRVLDAVVLSRDILDLGLRSSADLTRHTELARRIVELRAALRTRLEHEGLSELVVPFEPGAYNKEATIGQNLLFGAAAGPELADRALASNPYFASVLRQAGLDRTLYEMGMEIAEQAIELFADLPPDHQFFQQLTFMSAEEIPTYETLLQRLKNRPHEAVSENDRAMIVTLSFAYIEPRHRFGLLS
;
A
#
# COMPACT_ATOMS: atom_id res chain seq x y z
N MET A 1 8.59 -5.11 22.78
CA MET A 1 7.35 -4.30 22.68
C MET A 1 6.56 -4.54 23.96
N GLU A 2 5.72 -3.59 24.36
CA GLU A 2 4.81 -3.84 25.49
C GLU A 2 3.88 -5.01 25.14
N PRO A 3 3.54 -5.92 26.08
CA PRO A 3 2.66 -7.05 25.80
C PRO A 3 1.18 -6.63 25.68
N SER A 4 0.82 -5.45 26.19
CA SER A 4 -0.55 -4.93 26.14
C SER A 4 -0.65 -3.73 25.21
N ILE A 5 -1.59 -3.79 24.27
CA ILE A 5 -1.85 -2.67 23.35
C ILE A 5 -2.29 -1.42 24.10
N ALA A 6 -3.08 -1.55 25.17
CA ALA A 6 -3.54 -0.42 25.96
C ALA A 6 -2.36 0.34 26.61
N ARG A 7 -1.35 -0.39 27.09
CA ARG A 7 -0.13 0.20 27.65
C ARG A 7 0.73 0.84 26.57
N TYR A 8 0.87 0.19 25.42
CA TYR A 8 1.54 0.77 24.25
C TYR A 8 0.88 2.10 23.82
N ILE A 9 -0.45 2.14 23.74
CA ILE A 9 -1.19 3.36 23.41
C ILE A 9 -0.91 4.44 24.45
N TRP A 10 -1.05 4.12 25.73
CA TRP A 10 -0.92 5.10 26.80
C TRP A 10 0.49 5.70 26.88
N THR A 11 1.52 4.86 26.81
CA THR A 11 2.92 5.28 26.88
C THR A 11 3.28 6.28 25.79
N HIS A 12 2.77 6.09 24.57
CA HIS A 12 3.09 6.94 23.43
C HIS A 12 2.10 8.12 23.20
N THR A 13 0.88 8.08 23.76
CA THR A 13 -0.16 9.08 23.45
C THR A 13 -0.78 9.80 24.66
N LYS A 14 -0.30 9.57 25.89
CA LYS A 14 -0.92 10.10 27.13
C LYS A 14 -1.35 11.57 27.08
N LYS A 15 -0.50 12.48 26.57
CA LYS A 15 -0.79 13.92 26.51
C LYS A 15 -1.94 14.23 25.57
N GLN A 16 -1.98 13.56 24.42
CA GLN A 16 -3.00 13.74 23.39
C GLN A 16 -4.34 13.15 23.85
N GLN A 17 -4.30 11.97 24.50
CA GLN A 17 -5.47 11.32 25.10
C GLN A 17 -6.09 12.18 26.21
N LEU A 18 -5.29 12.73 27.13
CA LEU A 18 -5.81 13.61 28.18
C LEU A 18 -6.49 14.87 27.63
N TRP A 19 -5.90 15.48 26.58
CA TRP A 19 -6.48 16.64 25.92
C TRP A 19 -7.85 16.35 25.28
N ILE A 20 -7.95 15.27 24.48
CA ILE A 20 -9.22 14.92 23.84
C ILE A 20 -10.28 14.49 24.86
N LEU A 21 -9.89 13.80 25.94
CA LEU A 21 -10.81 13.43 27.02
C LEU A 21 -11.41 14.67 27.70
N MET A 22 -10.61 15.71 27.93
CA MET A 22 -11.12 16.99 28.44
C MET A 22 -12.16 17.61 27.50
N ILE A 23 -11.93 17.56 26.18
CA ILE A 23 -12.87 18.07 25.17
C ILE A 23 -14.15 17.23 25.13
N VAL A 24 -14.05 15.91 25.29
CA VAL A 24 -15.22 15.02 25.41
C VAL A 24 -16.08 15.43 26.61
N VAL A 25 -15.47 15.65 27.78
CA VAL A 25 -16.19 16.10 28.98
C VAL A 25 -16.85 17.46 28.74
N LEU A 26 -16.16 18.42 28.12
CA LEU A 26 -16.72 19.72 27.78
C LEU A 26 -17.92 19.62 26.83
N SER A 27 -17.88 18.68 25.87
CA SER A 27 -18.97 18.45 24.92
C SER A 27 -20.25 17.91 25.57
N MET A 28 -20.17 17.32 26.77
CA MET A 28 -21.36 16.81 27.49
C MET A 28 -22.28 17.93 27.98
N ILE A 29 -21.75 19.14 28.21
CA ILE A 29 -22.52 20.29 28.70
C ILE A 29 -23.59 20.74 27.68
N PRO A 30 -23.23 21.14 26.43
CA PRO A 30 -24.23 21.50 25.42
C PRO A 30 -25.10 20.30 25.01
N TYR A 31 -24.60 19.07 25.15
CA TYR A 31 -25.41 17.87 24.93
C TYR A 31 -26.54 17.75 25.97
N PHE A 32 -26.22 17.88 27.26
CA PHE A 32 -27.22 17.88 28.34
C PHE A 32 -28.24 19.02 28.17
N MET A 33 -27.77 20.24 27.89
CA MET A 33 -28.64 21.40 27.70
C MET A 33 -29.63 21.21 26.54
N SER A 34 -29.27 20.46 25.50
CA SER A 34 -30.13 20.23 24.34
C SER A 34 -31.37 19.40 24.65
N PHE A 35 -31.36 18.58 25.71
CA PHE A 35 -32.50 17.73 26.09
C PHE A 35 -33.65 18.51 26.73
N ASP A 36 -33.39 19.65 27.36
CA ASP A 36 -34.43 20.43 28.05
C ASP A 36 -35.22 21.33 27.08
N LEU A 37 -34.64 21.68 25.93
CA LEU A 37 -35.26 22.58 24.96
C LEU A 37 -36.57 22.04 24.36
N PRO A 38 -36.71 20.76 23.97
CA PRO A 38 -38.00 20.20 23.55
C PRO A 38 -39.10 20.37 24.61
N LYS A 39 -38.78 20.19 25.90
CA LYS A 39 -39.73 20.42 26.99
C LYS A 39 -40.16 21.89 27.05
N LEU A 40 -39.21 22.82 27.00
CA LEU A 40 -39.48 24.26 27.05
C LEU A 40 -40.33 24.72 25.85
N ILE A 41 -40.06 24.16 24.66
CA ILE A 41 -40.83 24.44 23.44
C ILE A 41 -42.26 23.91 23.55
N VAL A 42 -42.44 22.67 24.05
CA VAL A 42 -43.77 22.05 24.17
C VAL A 42 -44.61 22.74 25.26
N ASN A 43 -44.07 22.86 26.48
CA ASN A 43 -44.81 23.42 27.61
C ASN A 43 -45.08 24.92 27.44
N GLY A 44 -44.15 25.68 26.86
CA GLY A 44 -44.29 27.13 26.68
C GLY A 44 -45.12 27.47 25.44
N PRO A 45 -44.48 27.79 24.30
CA PRO A 45 -45.18 28.36 23.14
C PRO A 45 -46.19 27.41 22.47
N ILE A 46 -46.00 26.08 22.52
CA ILE A 46 -46.95 25.15 21.87
C ILE A 46 -48.24 25.01 22.69
N GLN A 47 -48.14 24.67 23.98
CA GLN A 47 -49.32 24.57 24.85
C GLN A 47 -49.90 25.93 25.24
N GLY A 48 -49.13 27.01 25.11
CA GLY A 48 -49.55 28.37 25.43
C GLY A 48 -49.43 28.73 26.92
N SER A 49 -48.74 27.90 27.71
CA SER A 49 -48.55 28.14 29.16
C SER A 49 -47.82 29.46 29.40
N GLY A 50 -48.45 30.36 30.14
CA GLY A 50 -47.99 31.72 30.41
C GLY A 50 -48.01 32.68 29.20
N PHE A 51 -48.75 32.34 28.14
CA PHE A 51 -49.18 33.25 27.06
C PHE A 51 -50.71 33.35 26.97
N GLU A 52 -51.39 33.22 28.11
CA GLU A 52 -52.84 33.06 28.21
C GLU A 52 -53.64 34.32 27.81
N GLN A 53 -53.04 35.50 27.95
CA GLN A 53 -53.64 36.78 27.58
C GLN A 53 -53.16 37.27 26.20
N PRO A 54 -54.03 37.91 25.39
CA PRO A 54 -53.61 38.54 24.14
C PRO A 54 -52.52 39.61 24.39
N GLY A 55 -51.34 39.41 23.79
CA GLY A 55 -50.18 40.31 23.98
C GLY A 55 -49.26 39.96 25.16
N ALA A 56 -49.48 38.84 25.86
CA ALA A 56 -48.57 38.37 26.89
C ALA A 56 -47.16 38.14 26.33
N THR A 57 -46.14 38.57 27.07
CA THR A 57 -44.73 38.34 26.77
C THR A 57 -44.07 37.57 27.91
N GLN A 58 -43.07 36.75 27.59
CA GLN A 58 -42.26 36.06 28.57
C GLN A 58 -40.78 36.42 28.44
N PRO A 59 -40.03 36.45 29.56
CA PRO A 59 -38.60 36.70 29.54
C PRO A 59 -37.83 35.49 28.99
N PHE A 60 -37.18 35.68 27.84
CA PHE A 60 -36.29 34.73 27.19
C PHE A 60 -34.83 34.94 27.65
N MET A 61 -34.08 33.84 27.84
CA MET A 61 -32.68 33.83 28.33
C MET A 61 -32.47 34.47 29.71
N ARG A 62 -33.44 34.38 30.63
CA ARG A 62 -33.30 34.91 31.99
C ARG A 62 -32.25 34.11 32.79
N LEU A 63 -31.06 34.68 32.97
CA LEU A 63 -30.00 34.11 33.79
C LEU A 63 -30.18 34.54 35.25
N HIS A 64 -30.75 33.63 36.05
CA HIS A 64 -30.81 33.77 37.49
C HIS A 64 -30.17 32.55 38.15
N TYR A 65 -29.37 32.76 39.18
CA TYR A 65 -28.83 31.69 40.01
C TYR A 65 -29.41 31.82 41.41
N ASN A 66 -29.93 30.71 41.93
CA ASN A 66 -30.37 30.63 43.31
C ASN A 66 -29.23 30.02 44.13
N LEU A 67 -28.38 30.89 44.68
CA LEU A 67 -27.24 30.46 45.50
C LEU A 67 -27.73 30.17 46.92
N PRO A 68 -27.44 28.99 47.49
CA PRO A 68 -27.76 28.74 48.90
C PRO A 68 -27.03 29.80 49.74
N PHE A 69 -27.76 30.44 50.66
CA PHE A 69 -27.35 31.52 51.57
C PHE A 69 -27.27 32.96 51.03
N ILE A 70 -27.30 33.22 49.72
CA ILE A 70 -27.19 34.59 49.14
C ILE A 70 -28.50 35.09 48.50
N GLY A 71 -29.47 34.19 48.26
CA GLY A 71 -30.72 34.51 47.58
C GLY A 71 -30.58 34.52 46.05
N GLU A 72 -31.64 34.91 45.33
CA GLU A 72 -31.62 34.96 43.87
C GLU A 72 -30.76 36.11 43.34
N VAL A 73 -29.67 35.76 42.64
CA VAL A 73 -28.86 36.74 41.90
C VAL A 73 -29.30 36.74 40.44
N GLN A 74 -29.96 37.83 40.01
CA GLN A 74 -30.31 38.06 38.61
C GLN A 74 -29.12 38.69 37.88
N LEU A 75 -28.50 37.93 36.96
CA LEU A 75 -27.40 38.42 36.12
C LEU A 75 -27.90 39.06 34.82
N PHE A 76 -29.05 38.60 34.31
CA PHE A 76 -29.66 39.13 33.10
C PHE A 76 -31.18 38.99 33.15
N SER A 77 -31.91 40.09 32.98
CA SER A 77 -33.38 40.15 33.09
C SER A 77 -34.11 39.47 31.92
N GLY A 78 -33.41 39.16 30.83
CA GLY A 78 -33.98 38.51 29.64
C GLY A 78 -34.65 39.48 28.66
N PHE A 79 -34.97 38.98 27.47
CA PHE A 79 -35.76 39.70 26.46
C PHE A 79 -37.23 39.32 26.55
N GLN A 80 -38.14 40.29 26.56
CA GLN A 80 -39.58 40.01 26.53
C GLN A 80 -40.00 39.63 25.12
N LEU A 81 -40.38 38.37 24.92
CA LEU A 81 -40.78 37.85 23.62
C LEU A 81 -42.25 37.44 23.65
N ASP A 82 -42.96 37.67 22.54
CA ASP A 82 -44.30 37.13 22.34
C ASP A 82 -44.25 35.61 22.09
N ARG A 83 -45.42 34.96 21.98
CA ARG A 83 -45.53 33.51 21.82
C ARG A 83 -44.79 32.98 20.58
N LYS A 84 -44.88 33.69 19.44
CA LYS A 84 -44.26 33.27 18.18
C LYS A 84 -42.75 33.48 18.22
N ALA A 85 -42.30 34.63 18.71
CA ALA A 85 -40.89 34.96 18.87
C ALA A 85 -40.20 34.01 19.85
N THR A 86 -40.86 33.62 20.95
CA THR A 86 -40.32 32.65 21.92
C THR A 86 -40.14 31.27 21.28
N LEU A 87 -41.10 30.81 20.46
CA LEU A 87 -40.97 29.56 19.71
C LEU A 87 -39.75 29.57 18.78
N PHE A 88 -39.60 30.62 17.96
CA PHE A 88 -38.47 30.76 17.05
C PHE A 88 -37.16 30.87 17.80
N ALA A 89 -37.12 31.62 18.91
CA ALA A 89 -35.92 31.80 19.71
C ALA A 89 -35.46 30.49 20.37
N LEU A 90 -36.36 29.73 21.00
CA LEU A 90 -36.03 28.41 21.56
C LEU A 90 -35.61 27.41 20.47
N SER A 91 -36.27 27.43 19.31
CA SER A 91 -35.90 26.57 18.17
C SER A 91 -34.52 26.92 17.61
N LEU A 92 -34.18 28.21 17.56
CA LEU A 92 -32.86 28.68 17.10
C LEU A 92 -31.76 28.34 18.11
N VAL A 93 -32.04 28.43 19.42
CA VAL A 93 -31.12 27.96 20.47
C VAL A 93 -30.92 26.45 20.38
N PHE A 94 -31.98 25.69 20.12
CA PHE A 94 -31.88 24.24 19.90
C PHE A 94 -30.97 23.96 18.69
N LEU A 95 -31.21 24.62 17.56
CA LEU A 95 -30.35 24.51 16.37
C LEU A 95 -28.89 24.89 16.68
N LEU A 96 -28.66 25.98 17.42
CA LEU A 96 -27.32 26.41 17.84
C LEU A 96 -26.61 25.35 18.68
N LEU A 97 -27.30 24.74 19.66
CA LEU A 97 -26.73 23.63 20.45
C LEU A 97 -26.45 22.40 19.59
N VAL A 98 -27.33 22.07 18.63
CA VAL A 98 -27.07 20.99 17.67
C VAL A 98 -25.81 21.27 16.85
N VAL A 99 -25.61 22.51 16.38
CA VAL A 99 -24.40 22.92 15.66
C VAL A 99 -23.16 22.82 16.55
N ILE A 100 -23.22 23.32 17.79
CA ILE A 100 -22.10 23.25 18.75
C ILE A 100 -21.72 21.79 19.04
N ASN A 101 -22.70 20.92 19.33
CA ASN A 101 -22.48 19.49 19.52
C ASN A 101 -21.91 18.82 18.27
N GLY A 102 -22.38 19.23 17.08
CA GLY A 102 -21.84 18.80 15.80
C GLY A 102 -20.38 19.18 15.60
N LEU A 103 -19.99 20.40 15.97
CA LEU A 103 -18.60 20.89 15.91
C LEU A 103 -17.69 20.14 16.90
N PHE A 104 -18.15 19.89 18.13
CA PHE A 104 -17.42 19.03 19.07
C PHE A 104 -17.22 17.62 18.49
N LYS A 105 -18.29 17.02 17.97
CA LYS A 105 -18.24 15.69 17.36
C LYS A 105 -17.30 15.65 16.15
N LEU A 106 -17.28 16.69 15.32
CA LEU A 106 -16.35 16.82 14.21
C LEU A 106 -14.91 16.88 14.71
N TYR A 107 -14.61 17.78 15.65
CA TYR A 107 -13.27 17.92 16.22
C TYR A 107 -12.77 16.62 16.85
N ILE A 108 -13.57 15.98 17.72
CA ILE A 108 -13.23 14.74 18.41
C ILE A 108 -12.93 13.63 17.40
N ASN A 109 -13.80 13.43 16.40
CA ASN A 109 -13.62 12.38 15.39
C ASN A 109 -12.44 12.65 14.43
N THR A 110 -12.18 13.90 14.07
CA THR A 110 -11.00 14.21 13.25
C THR A 110 -9.71 14.05 14.04
N TYR A 111 -9.69 14.44 15.32
CA TYR A 111 -8.52 14.30 16.18
C TYR A 111 -8.21 12.83 16.48
N LYS A 112 -9.23 12.00 16.78
CA LYS A 112 -9.05 10.56 17.00
C LYS A 112 -8.49 9.86 15.76
N GLY A 113 -8.94 10.24 14.56
CA GLY A 113 -8.43 9.70 13.30
C GLY A 113 -6.96 10.03 13.07
N ARG A 114 -6.58 11.31 13.23
CA ARG A 114 -5.16 11.72 13.13
C ARG A 114 -4.27 11.02 14.16
N LEU A 115 -4.77 10.82 15.37
CA LEU A 115 -4.05 10.10 16.42
C LEU A 115 -3.84 8.62 16.04
N GLY A 116 -4.88 7.98 15.52
CA GLY A 116 -4.82 6.61 15.00
C GLY A 116 -3.79 6.45 13.89
N GLU A 117 -3.79 7.34 12.89
CA GLU A 117 -2.83 7.30 11.77
C GLU A 117 -1.37 7.51 12.21
N ARG A 118 -1.11 8.44 13.14
CA ARG A 118 0.24 8.63 13.70
C ARG A 118 0.75 7.39 14.42
N MET A 119 -0.13 6.74 15.18
CA MET A 119 0.24 5.52 15.89
C MET A 119 0.38 4.32 14.95
N LEU A 120 -0.42 4.26 13.88
CA LEU A 120 -0.27 3.28 12.82
C LEU A 120 1.09 3.43 12.12
N ARG A 121 1.46 4.67 11.77
CA ARG A 121 2.79 5.00 11.23
C ARG A 121 3.92 4.57 12.16
N ARG A 122 3.78 4.83 13.47
CA ARG A 122 4.75 4.39 14.49
C ARG A 122 4.90 2.87 14.53
N ILE A 123 3.81 2.12 14.67
CA ILE A 123 3.86 0.66 14.76
C ILE A 123 4.48 0.07 13.50
N ARG A 124 4.07 0.54 12.31
CA ARG A 124 4.66 0.07 11.04
C ARG A 124 6.17 0.31 10.99
N PHE A 125 6.62 1.47 11.42
CA PHE A 125 8.05 1.76 11.52
C PHE A 125 8.75 0.88 12.55
N ASP A 126 8.22 0.74 13.76
CA ASP A 126 8.80 -0.10 14.82
C ASP A 126 8.94 -1.57 14.38
N LEU A 127 8.00 -2.08 13.57
CA LEU A 127 8.05 -3.43 13.02
C LEU A 127 9.11 -3.56 11.92
N VAL A 128 9.22 -2.59 11.01
CA VAL A 128 10.27 -2.58 9.99
C VAL A 128 11.66 -2.45 10.62
N ASP A 129 11.83 -1.57 11.60
CA ASP A 129 13.07 -1.43 12.36
C ASP A 129 13.48 -2.74 13.05
N ARG A 130 12.49 -3.49 13.58
CA ARG A 130 12.73 -4.82 14.14
C ARG A 130 13.20 -5.81 13.09
N VAL A 131 12.60 -5.80 11.90
CA VAL A 131 13.01 -6.68 10.79
C VAL A 131 14.46 -6.40 10.44
N LEU A 132 14.88 -5.13 10.34
CA LEU A 132 16.28 -4.76 10.10
C LEU A 132 17.25 -5.27 11.18
N ARG A 133 16.74 -5.67 12.34
CA ARG A 133 17.52 -6.14 13.49
C ARG A 133 17.30 -7.62 13.79
N PHE A 134 16.60 -8.35 12.92
CA PHE A 134 16.49 -9.79 13.03
C PHE A 134 17.85 -10.43 12.74
N PRO A 135 18.26 -11.42 13.55
CA PRO A 135 19.46 -12.18 13.23
C PRO A 135 19.23 -13.06 11.99
N PRO A 136 20.27 -13.43 11.23
CA PRO A 136 20.14 -14.12 9.94
C PRO A 136 19.33 -15.42 9.99
N PHE A 137 19.49 -16.22 11.05
CA PHE A 137 18.75 -17.49 11.23
C PHE A 137 17.22 -17.29 11.32
N TYR A 138 16.77 -16.10 11.71
CA TYR A 138 15.35 -15.79 11.79
C TYR A 138 14.74 -15.61 10.40
N PHE A 139 15.47 -15.03 9.45
CA PHE A 139 15.01 -14.82 8.08
C PHE A 139 14.82 -16.13 7.30
N LYS A 140 15.58 -17.18 7.62
CA LYS A 140 15.40 -18.52 7.02
C LYS A 140 14.04 -19.15 7.38
N ARG A 141 13.46 -18.78 8.53
CA ARG A 141 12.21 -19.36 9.05
C ARG A 141 10.97 -18.54 8.73
N VAL A 142 11.13 -17.28 8.35
CA VAL A 142 10.02 -16.35 8.16
C VAL A 142 9.82 -16.04 6.69
N LYS A 143 8.59 -16.20 6.21
CA LYS A 143 8.25 -15.89 4.81
C LYS A 143 8.15 -14.38 4.62
N SER A 144 8.85 -13.83 3.64
CA SER A 144 8.84 -12.39 3.35
C SER A 144 7.43 -11.83 3.09
N ALA A 145 6.59 -12.59 2.38
CA ALA A 145 5.19 -12.23 2.12
C ALA A 145 4.35 -12.17 3.41
N GLU A 146 4.63 -13.01 4.39
CA GLU A 146 3.97 -13.01 5.69
C GLU A 146 4.34 -11.75 6.47
N VAL A 147 5.62 -11.39 6.54
CA VAL A 147 6.09 -10.14 7.19
C VAL A 147 5.45 -8.91 6.54
N ALA A 148 5.43 -8.86 5.21
CA ALA A 148 4.81 -7.75 4.47
C ALA A 148 3.32 -7.62 4.79
N THR A 149 2.59 -8.74 4.80
CA THR A 149 1.16 -8.79 5.15
C THR A 149 0.92 -8.38 6.60
N MET A 150 1.81 -8.79 7.53
CA MET A 150 1.71 -8.43 8.93
C MET A 150 1.89 -6.92 9.15
N VAL A 151 2.89 -6.30 8.51
CA VAL A 151 3.15 -4.86 8.60
C VAL A 151 2.04 -4.04 7.95
N LYS A 152 1.48 -4.52 6.83
CA LYS A 152 0.47 -3.79 6.06
C LYS A 152 -0.95 -4.00 6.60
N ASP A 153 -1.43 -5.24 6.58
CA ASP A 153 -2.85 -5.61 6.71
C ASP A 153 -3.22 -5.97 8.16
N GLU A 154 -2.39 -6.72 8.88
CA GLU A 154 -2.76 -7.14 10.26
C GLU A 154 -2.64 -5.99 11.28
N VAL A 155 -1.80 -5.00 11.00
CA VAL A 155 -1.59 -3.81 11.83
C VAL A 155 -2.59 -2.68 11.51
N GLU A 156 -3.20 -2.65 10.32
CA GLU A 156 -4.15 -1.60 9.92
C GLU A 156 -5.34 -1.44 10.91
N PRO A 157 -6.01 -2.53 11.36
CA PRO A 157 -7.08 -2.42 12.37
C PRO A 157 -6.60 -1.85 13.72
N LEU A 158 -5.30 -2.01 14.05
CA LEU A 158 -4.73 -1.43 15.27
C LEU A 158 -4.82 0.09 15.21
N GLY A 159 -4.47 0.70 14.06
CA GLY A 159 -4.54 2.15 13.86
C GLY A 159 -5.92 2.73 14.17
N GLY A 160 -6.97 2.12 13.62
CA GLY A 160 -8.35 2.51 13.87
C GLY A 160 -8.75 2.42 15.35
N PHE A 161 -8.39 1.32 16.02
CA PHE A 161 -8.73 1.13 17.44
C PHE A 161 -7.96 2.06 18.38
N ILE A 162 -6.71 2.41 18.08
CA ILE A 162 -5.85 3.23 18.95
C ILE A 162 -6.47 4.61 19.22
N GLY A 163 -7.06 5.25 18.20
CA GLY A 163 -7.79 6.50 18.36
C GLY A 163 -9.02 6.37 19.25
N ASP A 164 -9.70 5.22 19.19
CA ASP A 164 -10.93 4.92 19.92
C ASP A 164 -10.71 4.34 21.32
N ALA A 165 -9.48 3.90 21.64
CA ALA A 165 -9.20 3.09 22.82
C ALA A 165 -9.58 3.73 24.17
N PHE A 166 -9.49 5.05 24.31
CA PHE A 166 -9.89 5.75 25.55
C PHE A 166 -11.00 6.77 25.31
N VAL A 167 -11.02 7.40 24.14
CA VAL A 167 -11.97 8.45 23.78
C VAL A 167 -13.38 7.89 23.62
N GLN A 168 -13.54 6.81 22.86
CA GLN A 168 -14.83 6.23 22.53
C GLN A 168 -15.60 5.78 23.80
N PRO A 169 -15.03 5.02 24.76
CA PRO A 169 -15.78 4.61 25.94
C PRO A 169 -16.18 5.79 26.84
N VAL A 170 -15.35 6.83 26.93
CA VAL A 170 -15.68 8.04 27.72
C VAL A 170 -16.75 8.87 27.03
N LEU A 171 -16.72 8.98 25.70
CA LEU A 171 -17.73 9.68 24.92
C LEU A 171 -19.09 8.98 25.00
N LEU A 172 -19.13 7.67 24.71
CA LEU A 172 -20.37 6.89 24.71
C LEU A 172 -20.91 6.68 26.12
N GLY A 173 -20.03 6.36 27.08
CA GLY A 173 -20.39 6.26 28.50
C GLY A 173 -20.89 7.60 29.04
N GLY A 174 -20.25 8.71 28.66
CA GLY A 174 -20.68 10.06 28.98
C GLY A 174 -22.05 10.39 28.41
N GLN A 175 -22.33 10.06 27.15
CA GLN A 175 -23.65 10.24 26.52
C GLN A 175 -24.73 9.43 27.22
N ALA A 176 -24.48 8.14 27.45
CA ALA A 176 -25.43 7.26 28.13
C ALA A 176 -25.70 7.73 29.57
N LEU A 177 -24.66 8.11 30.30
CA LEU A 177 -24.78 8.66 31.65
C LEU A 177 -25.56 9.98 31.64
N THR A 178 -25.28 10.88 30.70
CA THR A 178 -25.96 12.17 30.57
C THR A 178 -27.45 11.99 30.27
N ALA A 179 -27.78 11.11 29.32
CA ALA A 179 -29.17 10.77 29.00
C ALA A 179 -29.90 10.13 30.19
N MET A 180 -29.26 9.19 30.88
CA MET A 180 -29.82 8.54 32.07
C MET A 180 -30.05 9.55 33.21
N LEU A 181 -29.06 10.39 33.52
CA LEU A 181 -29.16 11.44 34.53
C LEU A 181 -30.29 12.42 34.18
N PHE A 182 -30.40 12.83 32.91
CA PHE A 182 -31.48 13.70 32.47
C PHE A 182 -32.86 13.07 32.71
N ILE A 183 -33.05 11.79 32.35
CA ILE A 183 -34.34 11.10 32.56
C ILE A 183 -34.69 11.03 34.06
N VAL A 184 -33.72 10.67 34.91
CA VAL A 184 -33.91 10.57 36.37
C VAL A 184 -34.25 11.93 36.99
N VAL A 185 -33.58 13.01 36.55
CA VAL A 185 -33.84 14.38 37.00
C VAL A 185 -35.25 14.85 36.58
N GLN A 186 -35.73 14.47 35.40
CA GLN A 186 -37.08 14.84 34.96
C GLN A 186 -38.17 14.06 35.70
N ASN A 187 -37.99 12.75 35.88
CA ASN A 187 -38.91 11.93 36.67
C ASN A 187 -38.23 10.66 37.18
N PHE A 188 -38.16 10.51 38.50
CA PHE A 188 -37.51 9.36 39.15
C PHE A 188 -38.10 8.00 38.72
N TRP A 189 -39.43 7.88 38.61
CA TRP A 189 -40.08 6.62 38.25
C TRP A 189 -39.83 6.21 36.79
N LEU A 190 -39.90 7.16 35.85
CA LEU A 190 -39.53 6.90 34.46
C LEU A 190 -38.04 6.55 34.32
N GLY A 191 -37.18 7.21 35.12
CA GLY A 191 -35.76 6.87 35.26
C GLY A 191 -35.53 5.43 35.73
N MET A 192 -36.27 4.97 36.74
CA MET A 192 -36.18 3.59 37.22
C MET A 192 -36.61 2.57 36.15
N ILE A 193 -37.66 2.85 35.38
CA ILE A 193 -38.07 1.99 34.26
C ILE A 193 -36.94 1.89 33.23
N ALA A 194 -36.36 3.02 32.83
CA ALA A 194 -35.23 3.03 31.90
C ALA A 194 -34.02 2.27 32.45
N ALA A 195 -33.67 2.49 33.72
CA ALA A 195 -32.57 1.82 34.39
C ALA A 195 -32.75 0.29 34.42
N VAL A 196 -33.95 -0.21 34.75
CA VAL A 196 -34.25 -1.65 34.74
C VAL A 196 -34.09 -2.25 33.34
N ILE A 197 -34.61 -1.60 32.30
CA ILE A 197 -34.45 -2.09 30.93
C ILE A 197 -32.97 -2.09 30.50
N VAL A 198 -32.22 -1.05 30.85
CA VAL A 198 -30.78 -0.98 30.58
C VAL A 198 -30.02 -2.09 31.30
N VAL A 199 -30.33 -2.37 32.56
CA VAL A 199 -29.73 -3.48 33.31
C VAL A 199 -30.03 -4.83 32.64
N ILE A 200 -31.26 -5.05 32.18
CA ILE A 200 -31.65 -6.25 31.43
C ILE A 200 -30.82 -6.35 30.13
N GLN A 201 -30.67 -5.25 29.39
CA GLN A 201 -29.86 -5.20 28.18
C GLN A 201 -28.38 -5.55 28.44
N ILE A 202 -27.77 -4.94 29.48
CA ILE A 202 -26.37 -5.20 29.87
C ILE A 202 -26.17 -6.64 30.35
N ALA A 203 -27.16 -7.24 31.02
CA ALA A 203 -27.03 -8.60 31.54
C ALA A 203 -27.26 -9.70 30.48
N LEU A 204 -28.15 -9.47 29.51
CA LEU A 204 -28.60 -10.47 28.55
C LEU A 204 -27.83 -10.42 27.22
N ILE A 205 -27.64 -9.22 26.65
CA ILE A 205 -27.05 -9.05 25.31
C ILE A 205 -25.60 -9.57 25.25
N PRO A 206 -24.69 -9.26 26.20
CA PRO A 206 -23.32 -9.76 26.16
C PRO A 206 -23.24 -11.29 26.23
N ARG A 207 -24.12 -11.95 27.01
CA ARG A 207 -24.16 -13.41 27.10
C ARG A 207 -24.49 -14.05 25.76
N MET A 208 -25.49 -13.53 25.05
CA MET A 208 -25.86 -14.03 23.71
C MET A 208 -24.76 -13.74 22.68
N ARG A 209 -24.09 -12.59 22.78
CA ARG A 209 -22.99 -12.22 21.88
C ARG A 209 -21.74 -13.09 22.03
N ARG A 210 -21.51 -13.77 23.17
CA ARG A 210 -20.37 -14.70 23.31
C ARG A 210 -20.35 -15.77 22.22
N ARG A 211 -21.51 -16.31 21.85
CA ARG A 211 -21.62 -17.31 20.78
C ARG A 211 -21.26 -16.73 19.40
N LEU A 212 -21.63 -15.47 19.14
CA LEU A 212 -21.25 -14.76 17.92
C LEU A 212 -19.75 -14.57 17.79
N ILE A 213 -19.06 -14.28 18.90
CA ILE A 213 -17.60 -14.10 18.93
C ILE A 213 -16.91 -15.43 18.57
N VAL A 214 -17.34 -16.54 19.19
CA VAL A 214 -16.78 -17.87 18.90
C VAL A 214 -16.95 -18.22 17.41
N LEU A 215 -18.17 -18.08 16.87
CA LEU A 215 -18.44 -18.33 15.44
C LEU A 215 -17.66 -17.36 14.52
N GLY A 216 -17.47 -16.10 14.95
CA GLY A 216 -16.67 -15.11 14.24
C GLY A 216 -15.20 -15.53 14.14
N ARG A 217 -14.62 -16.05 15.23
CA ARG A 217 -13.25 -16.57 15.29
C ARG A 217 -13.10 -17.83 14.43
N GLU A 218 -14.02 -18.78 14.54
CA GLU A 218 -14.03 -19.99 13.70
C GLU A 218 -14.10 -19.64 12.22
N ARG A 219 -14.93 -18.65 11.84
CA ARG A 219 -15.01 -18.15 10.47
C ARG A 219 -13.68 -17.58 9.97
N GLN A 220 -12.94 -16.85 10.80
CA GLN A 220 -11.66 -16.28 10.42
C GLN A 220 -10.57 -17.35 10.26
N LEU A 221 -10.51 -18.31 11.18
CA LEU A 221 -9.58 -19.43 11.11
C LEU A 221 -9.84 -20.32 9.89
N THR A 222 -11.10 -20.65 9.62
CA THR A 222 -11.46 -21.45 8.43
C THR A 222 -11.20 -20.71 7.12
N ALA A 223 -11.39 -19.39 7.08
CA ALA A 223 -11.04 -18.57 5.92
C ALA A 223 -9.51 -18.52 5.67
N ARG A 224 -8.70 -18.38 6.73
CA ARG A 224 -7.23 -18.44 6.63
C ARG A 224 -6.76 -19.81 6.12
N ALA A 225 -7.30 -20.89 6.68
CA ALA A 225 -6.99 -22.25 6.25
C ALA A 225 -7.36 -22.50 4.78
N LEU A 226 -8.49 -21.95 4.30
CA LEU A 226 -8.86 -22.00 2.89
C LEU A 226 -7.84 -21.24 2.02
N SER A 227 -7.46 -20.01 2.41
CA SER A 227 -6.48 -19.22 1.66
C SER A 227 -5.12 -19.93 1.59
N GLY A 228 -4.65 -20.51 2.70
CA GLY A 228 -3.41 -21.28 2.74
C GLY A 228 -3.47 -22.50 1.81
N ARG A 229 -4.59 -23.24 1.83
CA ARG A 229 -4.78 -24.40 0.93
C ARG A 229 -4.82 -24.00 -0.54
N VAL A 230 -5.45 -22.87 -0.88
CA VAL A 230 -5.44 -22.34 -2.25
C VAL A 230 -4.02 -22.00 -2.69
N GLY A 231 -3.21 -21.38 -1.83
CA GLY A 231 -1.79 -21.12 -2.10
C GLY A 231 -1.02 -22.42 -2.39
N GLU A 232 -1.19 -23.44 -1.55
CA GLU A 232 -0.55 -24.75 -1.72
C GLU A 232 -0.93 -25.44 -3.04
N ILE A 233 -2.21 -25.36 -3.45
CA ILE A 233 -2.67 -25.90 -4.73
C ILE A 233 -2.03 -25.17 -5.91
N VAL A 234 -1.87 -23.85 -5.83
CA VAL A 234 -1.24 -23.04 -6.89
C VAL A 234 0.25 -23.33 -6.98
N ASP A 235 0.96 -23.36 -5.85
CA ASP A 235 2.39 -23.69 -5.81
C ASP A 235 2.65 -25.13 -6.30
N GLY A 236 1.74 -26.06 -5.97
CA GLY A 236 1.80 -27.48 -6.35
C GLY A 236 1.08 -27.82 -7.64
N ILE A 237 0.67 -26.85 -8.47
CA ILE A 237 -0.24 -27.09 -9.60
C ILE A 237 0.32 -28.09 -10.62
N GLY A 238 1.64 -28.08 -10.80
CA GLY A 238 2.33 -29.06 -11.64
C GLY A 238 2.14 -30.49 -11.13
N ALA A 239 2.30 -30.71 -9.82
CA ALA A 239 2.06 -32.03 -9.22
C ALA A 239 0.60 -32.45 -9.33
N VAL A 240 -0.35 -31.52 -9.16
CA VAL A 240 -1.79 -31.80 -9.30
C VAL A 240 -2.13 -32.28 -10.72
N HIS A 241 -1.59 -31.62 -11.74
CA HIS A 241 -1.81 -32.00 -13.14
C HIS A 241 -1.09 -33.30 -13.53
N VAL A 242 0.16 -33.50 -13.07
CA VAL A 242 0.94 -34.71 -13.38
C VAL A 242 0.31 -35.97 -12.77
N HIS A 243 -0.32 -35.85 -11.59
CA HIS A 243 -0.89 -37.00 -10.87
C HIS A 243 -2.42 -37.13 -10.99
N ASP A 244 -3.09 -36.32 -11.83
CA ASP A 244 -4.56 -36.30 -12.01
C ASP A 244 -5.37 -36.17 -10.69
N THR A 245 -4.86 -35.39 -9.73
CA THR A 245 -5.51 -35.22 -8.40
C THR A 245 -6.50 -34.07 -8.35
N SER A 246 -6.85 -33.47 -9.50
CA SER A 246 -7.74 -32.31 -9.57
C SER A 246 -9.12 -32.53 -8.94
N ASN A 247 -9.68 -33.75 -9.04
CA ASN A 247 -10.97 -34.07 -8.42
C ASN A 247 -10.88 -34.21 -6.89
N TYR A 248 -9.74 -34.66 -6.37
CA TYR A 248 -9.49 -34.68 -4.93
C TYR A 248 -9.44 -33.25 -4.37
N GLU A 249 -8.72 -32.35 -5.05
CA GLU A 249 -8.65 -30.94 -4.65
C GLU A 249 -10.03 -30.25 -4.70
N ARG A 250 -10.85 -30.54 -5.72
CA ARG A 250 -12.24 -30.04 -5.79
C ARG A 250 -13.08 -30.53 -4.59
N ALA A 251 -12.93 -31.79 -4.19
CA ALA A 251 -13.66 -32.35 -3.05
C ALA A 251 -13.22 -31.73 -1.72
N ASP A 252 -11.91 -31.55 -1.49
CA ASP A 252 -11.37 -30.89 -0.30
C ASP A 252 -11.86 -29.44 -0.20
N ILE A 253 -11.77 -28.66 -1.29
CA ILE A 253 -12.25 -27.28 -1.33
C ILE A 253 -13.76 -27.20 -1.10
N ALA A 254 -14.56 -28.09 -1.71
CA ALA A 254 -16.00 -28.13 -1.50
C ALA A 254 -16.37 -28.39 -0.02
N ALA A 255 -15.67 -29.33 0.65
CA ALA A 255 -15.88 -29.61 2.07
C ALA A 255 -15.54 -28.40 2.97
N ARG A 256 -14.42 -27.72 2.70
CA ARG A 256 -14.02 -26.50 3.42
C ARG A 256 -15.02 -25.37 3.24
N LEU A 257 -15.49 -25.16 2.01
CA LEU A 257 -16.53 -24.16 1.71
C LEU A 257 -17.85 -24.49 2.41
N GLY A 258 -18.24 -25.76 2.47
CA GLY A 258 -19.42 -26.21 3.21
C GLY A 258 -19.35 -25.92 4.71
N LEU A 259 -18.18 -26.15 5.34
CA LEU A 259 -17.95 -25.78 6.74
C LEU A 259 -18.06 -24.26 6.95
N ILE A 260 -17.42 -23.47 6.10
CA ILE A 260 -17.50 -21.99 6.15
C ILE A 260 -18.95 -21.52 6.01
N PHE A 261 -19.72 -22.12 5.10
CA PHE A 261 -21.14 -21.81 4.92
C PHE A 261 -21.94 -22.09 6.19
N LYS A 262 -21.77 -23.26 6.82
CA LYS A 262 -22.46 -23.63 8.07
C LYS A 262 -22.15 -22.62 9.20
N ILE A 263 -20.87 -22.29 9.40
CA ILE A 263 -20.45 -21.31 10.42
C ILE A 263 -21.09 -19.95 10.15
N ARG A 264 -21.11 -19.50 8.88
CA ARG A 264 -21.74 -18.22 8.50
C ARG A 264 -23.26 -18.25 8.72
N PHE A 265 -23.91 -19.37 8.42
CA PHE A 265 -25.34 -19.54 8.64
C PHE A 265 -25.70 -19.46 10.13
N ASP A 266 -25.00 -20.21 10.99
CA ASP A 266 -25.17 -20.16 12.44
C ASP A 266 -24.93 -18.75 12.98
N LEU A 267 -23.91 -18.06 12.45
CA LEU A 267 -23.61 -16.66 12.81
C LEU A 267 -24.78 -15.75 12.43
N TYR A 268 -25.37 -15.89 11.24
CA TYR A 268 -26.54 -15.10 10.85
C TYR A 268 -27.74 -15.33 11.75
N GLN A 269 -28.06 -16.58 12.09
CA GLN A 269 -29.17 -16.90 12.98
C GLN A 269 -29.01 -16.20 14.34
N TRP A 270 -27.84 -16.35 14.97
CA TRP A 270 -27.54 -15.68 16.25
C TRP A 270 -27.54 -14.15 16.12
N LYS A 271 -27.01 -13.61 15.02
CA LYS A 271 -26.90 -12.16 14.80
C LYS A 271 -28.28 -11.53 14.71
N PHE A 272 -29.18 -12.13 13.95
CA PHE A 272 -30.54 -11.63 13.81
C PHE A 272 -31.40 -11.88 15.05
N MET A 273 -31.16 -12.95 15.80
CA MET A 273 -31.80 -13.17 17.11
C MET A 273 -31.43 -12.05 18.10
N VAL A 274 -30.14 -11.71 18.22
CA VAL A 274 -29.67 -10.60 19.07
C VAL A 274 -30.23 -9.27 18.59
N LYS A 275 -30.27 -9.03 17.27
CA LYS A 275 -30.86 -7.81 16.69
C LYS A 275 -32.36 -7.69 16.99
N PHE A 276 -33.11 -8.78 16.86
CA PHE A 276 -34.53 -8.83 17.19
C PHE A 276 -34.76 -8.47 18.66
N LEU A 277 -34.06 -9.13 19.59
CA LEU A 277 -34.20 -8.86 21.02
C LEU A 277 -33.83 -7.42 21.38
N ASN A 278 -32.74 -6.89 20.79
CA ASN A 278 -32.33 -5.50 21.00
C ASN A 278 -33.40 -4.51 20.53
N ASN A 279 -33.96 -4.71 19.33
CA ASN A 279 -35.03 -3.88 18.79
C ASN A 279 -36.32 -3.98 19.62
N PHE A 280 -36.66 -5.18 20.09
CA PHE A 280 -37.81 -5.41 20.96
C PHE A 280 -37.65 -4.63 22.27
N LEU A 281 -36.54 -4.81 22.99
CA LEU A 281 -36.28 -4.10 24.25
C LEU A 281 -36.23 -2.57 24.07
N ALA A 282 -35.70 -2.08 22.93
CA ALA A 282 -35.68 -0.66 22.61
C ALA A 282 -37.08 -0.06 22.39
N GLN A 283 -38.07 -0.86 21.96
CA GLN A 283 -39.46 -0.43 21.78
C GLN A 283 -40.33 -0.62 23.02
N VAL A 284 -39.96 -1.56 23.91
CA VAL A 284 -40.66 -1.78 25.18
C VAL A 284 -40.60 -0.54 26.08
N THR A 285 -39.46 0.15 26.17
CA THR A 285 -39.34 1.32 27.06
C THR A 285 -40.19 2.52 26.62
N PRO A 286 -40.18 2.95 25.33
CA PRO A 286 -41.12 3.98 24.86
C PRO A 286 -42.58 3.57 25.05
N PHE A 287 -42.92 2.29 24.84
CA PHE A 287 -44.26 1.78 25.16
C PHE A 287 -44.62 2.00 26.65
N LEU A 288 -43.72 1.63 27.57
CA LEU A 288 -43.91 1.86 29.01
C LEU A 288 -43.99 3.37 29.35
N PHE A 289 -43.22 4.21 28.66
CA PHE A 289 -43.28 5.67 28.83
C PHE A 289 -44.63 6.23 28.36
N TYR A 290 -45.15 5.80 27.22
CA TYR A 290 -46.48 6.23 26.78
C TYR A 290 -47.58 5.75 27.73
N MET A 291 -47.52 4.50 28.18
CA MET A 291 -48.54 3.92 29.06
C MET A 291 -48.50 4.54 30.47
N ILE A 292 -47.34 4.52 31.13
CA ILE A 292 -47.19 4.97 32.53
C ILE A 292 -47.03 6.48 32.58
N GLY A 293 -46.18 7.06 31.73
CA GLY A 293 -45.99 8.50 31.64
C GLY A 293 -47.25 9.21 31.17
N GLY A 294 -47.96 8.68 30.16
CA GLY A 294 -49.25 9.22 29.73
C GLY A 294 -50.31 9.17 30.84
N TYR A 295 -50.36 8.10 31.62
CA TYR A 295 -51.24 8.04 32.80
C TYR A 295 -50.88 9.10 33.86
N LEU A 296 -49.59 9.35 34.11
CA LEU A 296 -49.14 10.41 35.02
C LEU A 296 -49.48 11.82 34.50
N VAL A 297 -49.46 12.03 33.19
CA VAL A 297 -49.91 13.27 32.55
C VAL A 297 -51.40 13.48 32.77
N ILE A 298 -52.23 12.45 32.58
CA ILE A 298 -53.68 12.52 32.82
C ILE A 298 -53.97 12.85 34.29
N GLN A 299 -53.17 12.36 35.23
CA GLN A 299 -53.26 12.69 36.65
C GLN A 299 -52.69 14.06 37.04
N GLY A 300 -52.11 14.82 36.10
CA GLY A 300 -51.47 16.11 36.38
C GLY A 300 -50.17 16.00 37.18
N ARG A 301 -49.52 14.82 37.23
CA ARG A 301 -48.25 14.58 37.95
C ARG A 301 -47.02 14.71 37.05
N LEU A 302 -47.21 14.87 35.74
CA LEU A 302 -46.16 15.00 34.74
C LEU A 302 -46.67 15.92 33.61
N ASP A 303 -45.82 16.81 33.10
CA ASP A 303 -46.17 17.61 31.94
C ASP A 303 -45.98 16.82 30.63
N VAL A 304 -46.77 17.16 29.61
CA VAL A 304 -46.61 16.59 28.27
C VAL A 304 -45.21 16.84 27.71
N GLY A 305 -44.65 18.04 27.89
CA GLY A 305 -43.29 18.35 27.44
C GLY A 305 -42.22 17.58 28.21
N GLN A 306 -42.42 17.27 29.49
CA GLN A 306 -41.51 16.41 30.25
C GLN A 306 -41.50 14.98 29.68
N LEU A 307 -42.69 14.44 29.36
CA LEU A 307 -42.81 13.12 28.75
C LEU A 307 -42.10 13.06 27.39
N VAL A 308 -42.31 14.08 26.53
CA VAL A 308 -41.65 14.18 25.23
C VAL A 308 -40.12 14.27 25.36
N ALA A 309 -39.61 15.08 26.31
CA ALA A 309 -38.17 15.19 26.54
C ALA A 309 -37.55 13.89 27.08
N VAL A 310 -38.25 13.18 27.97
CA VAL A 310 -37.81 11.87 28.48
C VAL A 310 -37.78 10.81 27.36
N ILE A 311 -38.77 10.78 26.47
CA ILE A 311 -38.78 9.88 25.31
C ILE A 311 -37.63 10.23 24.34
N GLY A 312 -37.38 11.52 24.11
CA GLY A 312 -36.27 12.00 23.29
C GLY A 312 -34.90 11.59 23.87
N ALA A 313 -34.68 11.82 25.16
CA ALA A 313 -33.45 11.41 25.84
C ALA A 313 -33.25 9.89 25.85
N TYR A 314 -34.33 9.11 26.02
CA TYR A 314 -34.24 7.66 25.94
C TYR A 314 -33.93 7.16 24.54
N LYS A 315 -34.44 7.79 23.48
CA LYS A 315 -34.11 7.41 22.10
C LYS A 315 -32.59 7.43 21.84
N ASP A 316 -31.88 8.36 22.48
CA ASP A 316 -30.44 8.52 22.33
C ASP A 316 -29.62 7.57 23.22
N LEU A 317 -30.24 6.84 24.15
CA LEU A 317 -29.56 5.96 25.11
C LEU A 317 -29.13 4.57 24.57
N PRO A 318 -29.95 3.83 23.79
CA PRO A 318 -29.57 2.51 23.28
C PRO A 318 -28.36 2.50 22.35
N GLY A 319 -28.16 3.57 21.57
CA GLY A 319 -27.05 3.68 20.60
C GLY A 319 -25.68 3.61 21.26
N PRO A 320 -25.36 4.54 22.18
CA PRO A 320 -24.10 4.54 22.92
C PRO A 320 -23.84 3.27 23.71
N MET A 321 -24.89 2.68 24.32
CA MET A 321 -24.79 1.41 25.04
C MET A 321 -24.36 0.26 24.11
N LYS A 322 -24.97 0.18 22.92
CA LYS A 322 -24.61 -0.82 21.91
C LYS A 322 -23.16 -0.61 21.45
N GLU A 323 -22.79 0.62 21.12
CA GLU A 323 -21.45 0.94 20.64
C GLU A 323 -20.36 0.68 21.70
N LEU A 324 -20.67 0.83 23.00
CA LEU A 324 -19.75 0.50 24.09
C LEU A 324 -19.47 -1.01 24.17
N ILE A 325 -20.50 -1.84 23.94
CA ILE A 325 -20.34 -3.29 23.83
C ILE A 325 -19.52 -3.65 22.59
N ASP A 326 -19.81 -3.02 21.44
CA ASP A 326 -19.06 -3.21 20.20
C ASP A 326 -17.58 -2.81 20.39
N TRP A 327 -17.31 -1.74 21.15
CA TRP A 327 -15.96 -1.28 21.50
C TRP A 327 -15.20 -2.28 22.39
N ASP A 328 -15.84 -2.86 23.41
CA ASP A 328 -15.20 -3.87 24.27
C ASP A 328 -14.82 -5.13 23.47
N GLN A 329 -15.68 -5.51 22.51
CA GLN A 329 -15.37 -6.60 21.58
C GLN A 329 -14.17 -6.26 20.69
N ALA A 330 -14.18 -5.09 20.07
CA ALA A 330 -13.06 -4.62 19.26
C ALA A 330 -11.76 -4.59 20.07
N ARG A 331 -11.80 -4.16 21.34
CA ARG A 331 -10.66 -4.17 22.25
C ARG A 331 -10.08 -5.57 22.43
N GLN A 332 -10.92 -6.57 22.65
CA GLN A 332 -10.48 -7.96 22.84
C GLN A 332 -9.85 -8.52 21.56
N ASP A 333 -10.50 -8.32 20.41
CA ASP A 333 -10.01 -8.78 19.11
C ASP A 333 -8.66 -8.16 18.75
N ILE A 334 -8.53 -6.85 18.98
CA ILE A 334 -7.33 -6.08 18.70
C ILE A 334 -6.18 -6.45 19.64
N GLN A 335 -6.46 -6.74 20.91
CA GLN A 335 -5.43 -7.23 21.85
C GLN A 335 -4.85 -8.58 21.39
N VAL A 336 -5.68 -9.51 20.88
CA VAL A 336 -5.21 -10.79 20.34
C VAL A 336 -4.37 -10.59 19.08
N LYS A 337 -4.83 -9.76 18.13
CA LYS A 337 -4.05 -9.42 16.93
C LYS A 337 -2.71 -8.78 17.27
N TYR A 338 -2.71 -7.82 18.18
CA TYR A 338 -1.50 -7.15 18.64
C TYR A 338 -0.52 -8.16 19.25
N GLN A 339 -1.01 -9.08 20.09
CA GLN A 339 -0.17 -10.12 20.67
C GLN A 339 0.43 -11.04 19.60
N GLN A 340 -0.36 -11.45 18.60
CA GLN A 340 0.14 -12.26 17.48
C GLN A 340 1.25 -11.53 16.69
N VAL A 341 1.06 -10.23 16.43
CA VAL A 341 2.09 -9.39 15.78
C VAL A 341 3.33 -9.27 16.66
N VAL A 342 3.18 -9.02 17.96
CA VAL A 342 4.33 -8.91 18.86
C VAL A 342 5.10 -10.22 18.97
N GLU A 343 4.42 -11.36 19.07
CA GLU A 343 5.03 -12.70 19.11
C GLU A 343 5.83 -12.97 17.84
N GLN A 344 5.26 -12.69 16.66
CA GLN A 344 5.94 -12.86 15.36
C GLN A 344 7.13 -11.90 15.16
N PHE A 345 7.23 -10.81 15.92
CA PHE A 345 8.33 -9.83 15.83
C PHE A 345 9.17 -9.79 17.12
N THR A 346 9.12 -10.86 17.90
CA THR A 346 9.97 -11.09 19.07
C THR A 346 10.90 -12.25 18.77
N ALA A 347 12.14 -11.94 18.38
CA ALA A 347 13.23 -12.91 18.30
C ALA A 347 14.01 -12.91 19.63
N GLU A 348 14.50 -14.07 20.08
CA GLU A 348 15.25 -14.22 21.34
C GLU A 348 16.52 -13.36 21.36
N SER A 349 17.20 -13.23 20.22
CA SER A 349 18.48 -12.53 20.08
C SER A 349 18.42 -11.43 19.03
N LEU A 350 17.54 -10.44 19.22
CA LEU A 350 17.51 -9.24 18.37
C LEU A 350 18.84 -8.50 18.42
N ILE A 351 19.32 -8.06 17.26
CA ILE A 351 20.50 -7.20 17.14
C ILE A 351 20.23 -5.91 17.95
N ALA A 352 21.19 -5.53 18.79
CA ALA A 352 21.04 -4.38 19.66
C ALA A 352 20.95 -3.07 18.84
N PRO A 353 20.10 -2.09 19.20
CA PRO A 353 19.93 -0.87 18.41
C PRO A 353 21.22 -0.09 18.20
N ARG A 354 22.16 -0.16 19.15
CA ARG A 354 23.48 0.49 19.07
C ARG A 354 24.34 -0.02 17.91
N ILE A 355 24.13 -1.26 17.47
CA ILE A 355 24.93 -1.89 16.40
C ILE A 355 24.59 -1.26 15.04
N GLY A 356 23.30 -0.98 14.78
CA GLY A 356 22.81 -0.31 13.57
C GLY A 356 22.64 1.20 13.71
N ALA A 357 23.28 1.83 14.69
CA ALA A 357 23.15 3.26 14.93
C ALA A 357 23.76 4.07 13.76
N LEU A 358 23.09 5.18 13.39
CA LEU A 358 23.57 6.06 12.34
C LEU A 358 24.96 6.60 12.68
N THR A 359 25.94 6.33 11.82
CA THR A 359 27.31 6.84 11.90
C THR A 359 27.60 7.59 10.60
N ILE A 360 27.97 8.87 10.68
CA ILE A 360 28.28 9.67 9.48
C ILE A 360 29.73 9.44 9.07
N ASP A 361 30.64 9.45 10.04
CA ASP A 361 32.07 9.27 9.80
C ASP A 361 32.39 7.86 9.28
N ASP A 362 33.45 7.76 8.49
CA ASP A 362 33.94 6.46 8.02
C ASP A 362 34.75 5.76 9.11
N PRO A 363 34.54 4.45 9.30
CA PRO A 363 35.24 3.68 10.33
C PRO A 363 36.73 3.59 10.01
N ASP A 364 37.57 3.47 11.03
CA ASP A 364 39.00 3.24 10.84
C ASP A 364 39.28 1.95 10.04
N PRO A 365 40.42 1.86 9.33
CA PRO A 365 40.83 0.64 8.65
C PRO A 365 40.98 -0.54 9.62
N MET A 366 40.51 -1.72 9.20
CA MET A 366 40.67 -2.97 9.97
C MET A 366 42.12 -3.45 9.89
N THR A 367 42.91 -3.12 10.91
CA THR A 367 44.34 -3.49 11.02
C THR A 367 44.60 -4.68 11.94
N ASN A 368 43.58 -5.13 12.66
CA ASN A 368 43.66 -6.30 13.53
C ASN A 368 43.40 -7.61 12.75
N PRO A 369 43.97 -8.75 13.18
CA PRO A 369 43.69 -10.04 12.55
C PRO A 369 42.23 -10.48 12.80
N LEU A 370 41.68 -11.21 11.83
CA LEU A 370 40.35 -11.80 11.89
C LEU A 370 40.48 -13.26 12.34
N SER A 371 39.84 -13.63 13.45
CA SER A 371 40.00 -14.94 14.07
C SER A 371 38.67 -15.66 14.23
N ALA A 372 38.60 -16.93 13.81
CA ALA A 372 37.57 -17.86 14.27
C ALA A 372 38.12 -18.61 15.51
N ILE A 373 37.38 -18.61 16.61
CA ILE A 373 37.82 -19.20 17.88
C ILE A 373 36.83 -20.30 18.28
N SER A 374 37.25 -21.56 18.11
CA SER A 374 36.42 -22.75 18.41
C SER A 374 35.02 -22.67 17.81
N LEU A 375 34.93 -22.17 16.57
CA LEU A 375 33.69 -21.87 15.86
C LEU A 375 32.94 -23.14 15.49
N SER A 376 31.67 -23.20 15.85
CA SER A 376 30.79 -24.32 15.51
C SER A 376 29.49 -23.81 14.90
N ILE A 377 29.12 -24.34 13.74
CA ILE A 377 27.93 -23.93 12.96
C ILE A 377 27.10 -25.16 12.67
N ALA A 378 25.78 -25.04 12.82
CA ALA A 378 24.81 -26.06 12.48
C ALA A 378 23.89 -25.58 11.35
N ASP A 379 23.35 -26.51 10.58
CA ASP A 379 22.26 -26.26 9.65
C ASP A 379 20.91 -26.11 10.37
N ASP A 380 19.84 -25.87 9.61
CA ASP A 380 18.49 -25.71 10.16
C ASP A 380 17.93 -27.00 10.79
N GLY A 381 18.46 -28.17 10.40
CA GLY A 381 18.14 -29.49 10.97
C GLY A 381 18.95 -29.84 12.22
N GLY A 382 19.92 -29.00 12.59
CA GLY A 382 20.83 -29.21 13.71
C GLY A 382 22.06 -30.06 13.37
N ALA A 383 22.28 -30.43 12.11
CA ALA A 383 23.49 -31.11 11.67
C ALA A 383 24.66 -30.12 11.66
N MET A 384 25.81 -30.54 12.20
CA MET A 384 26.99 -29.70 12.30
C MET A 384 27.67 -29.52 10.94
N LEU A 385 27.70 -28.28 10.45
CA LEU A 385 28.45 -27.87 9.25
C LEU A 385 29.93 -27.63 9.56
N LEU A 386 30.21 -27.03 10.74
CA LEU A 386 31.55 -26.80 11.26
C LEU A 386 31.61 -27.22 12.73
N ASP A 387 32.62 -27.98 13.15
CA ASP A 387 32.87 -28.36 14.56
C ASP A 387 34.19 -27.77 15.07
N ARG A 388 34.09 -26.83 16.02
CA ARG A 388 35.21 -26.22 16.78
C ARG A 388 36.40 -25.74 15.94
N VAL A 389 36.12 -25.14 14.79
CA VAL A 389 37.13 -24.61 13.88
C VAL A 389 37.84 -23.41 14.52
N SER A 390 39.17 -23.42 14.51
CA SER A 390 39.98 -22.29 14.99
C SER A 390 41.00 -21.89 13.94
N LEU A 391 40.96 -20.64 13.50
CA LEU A 391 41.89 -20.09 12.51
C LEU A 391 42.05 -18.58 12.70
N GLN A 392 43.14 -18.03 12.18
CA GLN A 392 43.41 -16.60 12.20
C GLN A 392 43.92 -16.15 10.83
N ILE A 393 43.34 -15.07 10.32
CA ILE A 393 43.70 -14.42 9.06
C ILE A 393 44.34 -13.08 9.39
N LYS A 394 45.58 -12.87 8.94
CA LYS A 394 46.31 -11.62 9.17
C LYS A 394 45.88 -10.55 8.14
N PRO A 395 46.02 -9.25 8.47
CA PRO A 395 45.80 -8.20 7.49
C PRO A 395 46.67 -8.38 6.25
N GLY A 396 46.04 -8.28 5.07
CA GLY A 396 46.71 -8.47 3.77
C GLY A 396 46.98 -9.93 3.38
N GLU A 397 46.57 -10.90 4.20
CA GLU A 397 46.69 -12.32 3.88
C GLU A 397 45.56 -12.77 2.93
N THR A 398 45.91 -13.52 1.89
CA THR A 398 44.94 -14.17 1.00
C THR A 398 44.83 -15.64 1.37
N VAL A 399 43.63 -16.07 1.74
CA VAL A 399 43.36 -17.44 2.19
C VAL A 399 42.40 -18.11 1.21
N ALA A 400 42.74 -19.31 0.77
CA ALA A 400 41.86 -20.17 -0.02
C ALA A 400 41.28 -21.29 0.87
N LEU A 401 39.96 -21.38 0.92
CA LEU A 401 39.24 -22.44 1.62
C LEU A 401 38.82 -23.51 0.62
N VAL A 402 39.24 -24.75 0.82
CA VAL A 402 38.88 -25.88 -0.03
C VAL A 402 38.16 -26.91 0.85
N SER A 403 36.94 -27.29 0.45
CA SER A 403 36.12 -28.25 1.17
C SER A 403 35.71 -29.39 0.24
N THR A 404 35.73 -30.62 0.76
CA THR A 404 35.11 -31.78 0.13
C THR A 404 33.65 -31.96 0.54
N ALA A 405 33.25 -31.36 1.67
CA ALA A 405 31.87 -31.25 2.11
C ALA A 405 31.19 -30.10 1.38
N THR A 406 29.93 -30.27 1.00
CA THR A 406 29.20 -29.39 0.10
C THR A 406 29.12 -27.95 0.60
N ASP A 407 29.08 -27.72 1.92
CA ASP A 407 28.69 -26.39 2.46
C ASP A 407 29.64 -25.82 3.52
N GLY A 408 30.70 -26.54 3.92
CA GLY A 408 31.54 -26.13 5.06
C GLY A 408 32.36 -24.86 4.82
N ALA A 409 32.97 -24.73 3.63
CA ALA A 409 33.72 -23.53 3.27
C ALA A 409 32.81 -22.30 3.15
N GLU A 410 31.62 -22.49 2.58
CA GLU A 410 30.59 -21.44 2.46
C GLU A 410 30.10 -21.02 3.85
N ALA A 411 29.75 -21.96 4.73
CA ALA A 411 29.31 -21.66 6.09
C ALA A 411 30.36 -20.84 6.87
N LEU A 412 31.65 -21.13 6.70
CA LEU A 412 32.72 -20.36 7.33
C LEU A 412 32.81 -18.93 6.76
N ALA A 413 32.69 -18.77 5.44
CA ALA A 413 32.69 -17.47 4.77
C ALA A 413 31.47 -16.63 5.18
N GLU A 414 30.28 -17.23 5.19
CA GLU A 414 29.04 -16.61 5.68
C GLU A 414 29.15 -16.17 7.14
N ALA A 415 29.85 -16.94 7.98
CA ALA A 415 30.06 -16.58 9.37
C ALA A 415 30.94 -15.33 9.51
N PHE A 416 32.05 -15.25 8.78
CA PHE A 416 32.85 -14.02 8.71
C PHE A 416 32.03 -12.84 8.14
N ALA A 417 31.11 -13.10 7.22
CA ALA A 417 30.18 -12.11 6.68
C ALA A 417 29.01 -11.76 7.63
N ARG A 418 28.92 -12.37 8.82
CA ARG A 418 27.81 -12.26 9.78
C ARG A 418 26.44 -12.73 9.25
N LEU A 419 26.43 -13.51 8.16
CA LEU A 419 25.23 -14.10 7.55
C LEU A 419 24.87 -15.45 8.17
N ASN A 420 25.81 -16.11 8.84
CA ASN A 420 25.59 -17.36 9.55
C ASN A 420 26.20 -17.30 10.95
N TRP A 421 25.35 -17.26 11.98
CA TRP A 421 25.81 -17.06 13.35
C TRP A 421 26.20 -18.39 14.00
N PRO A 422 27.33 -18.45 14.73
CA PRO A 422 27.76 -19.70 15.35
C PRO A 422 26.87 -20.13 16.51
N VAL A 423 26.71 -21.43 16.68
CA VAL A 423 26.05 -22.04 17.85
C VAL A 423 26.97 -22.01 19.07
N SER A 424 28.28 -22.14 18.85
CA SER A 424 29.30 -21.97 19.88
C SER A 424 30.62 -21.46 19.28
N GLY A 425 31.48 -20.91 20.14
CA GLY A 425 32.65 -20.15 19.70
C GLY A 425 32.26 -18.75 19.24
N ARG A 426 33.21 -18.05 18.61
CA ARG A 426 32.99 -16.68 18.12
C ARG A 426 33.95 -16.32 16.99
N ILE A 427 33.63 -15.22 16.32
CA ILE A 427 34.52 -14.56 15.36
C ILE A 427 34.96 -13.24 15.97
N ALA A 428 36.26 -12.97 15.93
CA ALA A 428 36.84 -11.79 16.56
C ALA A 428 37.68 -10.98 15.58
N LEU A 429 37.60 -9.65 15.69
CA LEU A 429 38.54 -8.72 15.10
C LEU A 429 39.51 -8.27 16.19
N GLY A 430 40.70 -8.87 16.23
CA GLY A 430 41.61 -8.69 17.38
C GLY A 430 40.99 -9.26 18.66
N ALA A 431 40.63 -8.38 19.61
CA ALA A 431 40.00 -8.77 20.87
C ALA A 431 38.46 -8.66 20.86
N ASP A 432 37.92 -7.90 19.91
CA ASP A 432 36.49 -7.55 19.86
C ASP A 432 35.69 -8.62 19.12
N ASP A 433 34.53 -8.97 19.65
CA ASP A 433 33.60 -9.88 18.97
C ASP A 433 32.96 -9.20 17.75
N LEU A 434 33.04 -9.87 16.60
CA LEU A 434 32.55 -9.34 15.33
C LEU A 434 31.03 -9.08 15.36
N LEU A 435 30.26 -9.86 16.14
CA LEU A 435 28.81 -9.68 16.26
C LEU A 435 28.43 -8.50 17.17
N GLU A 436 29.34 -8.05 18.03
CA GLU A 436 29.11 -6.90 18.92
C GLU A 436 29.56 -5.57 18.32
N LEU A 437 30.39 -5.61 17.26
CA LEU A 437 30.85 -4.42 16.55
C LEU A 437 29.71 -3.72 15.79
N PRO A 438 29.73 -2.36 15.72
CA PRO A 438 28.80 -1.61 14.91
C PRO A 438 28.83 -2.05 13.44
N GLU A 439 27.66 -2.13 12.81
CA GLU A 439 27.52 -2.47 11.38
C GLU A 439 28.18 -1.41 10.49
N SER A 440 28.33 -0.18 10.97
CA SER A 440 29.12 0.85 10.28
C SER A 440 30.59 0.44 10.11
N VAL A 441 31.14 -0.39 11.00
CA VAL A 441 32.50 -0.94 10.86
C VAL A 441 32.48 -2.16 9.94
N THR A 442 31.73 -3.20 10.32
CA THR A 442 31.78 -4.48 9.58
C THR A 442 31.19 -4.37 8.18
N GLY A 443 30.06 -3.69 8.01
CA GLY A 443 29.37 -3.55 6.73
C GLY A 443 30.02 -2.60 5.73
N ARG A 444 30.94 -1.73 6.18
CA ARG A 444 31.71 -0.82 5.30
C ARG A 444 33.14 -1.30 5.00
N ARG A 445 33.69 -2.17 5.85
CA ARG A 445 35.07 -2.68 5.73
C ARG A 445 35.16 -4.15 5.31
N MET A 446 34.06 -4.89 5.37
CA MET A 446 33.96 -6.27 4.91
C MET A 446 32.93 -6.37 3.79
N SER A 447 33.16 -7.25 2.83
CA SER A 447 32.23 -7.53 1.73
C SER A 447 32.16 -9.03 1.48
N TYR A 448 30.97 -9.50 1.12
CA TYR A 448 30.70 -10.89 0.81
C TYR A 448 30.07 -10.97 -0.58
N ALA A 449 30.60 -11.85 -1.42
CA ALA A 449 30.06 -12.14 -2.73
C ALA A 449 29.61 -13.60 -2.76
N SER A 450 28.29 -13.80 -2.78
CA SER A 450 27.66 -15.12 -2.86
C SER A 450 27.64 -15.64 -4.29
N SER A 451 27.45 -16.95 -4.45
CA SER A 451 27.07 -17.59 -5.73
C SER A 451 25.69 -17.09 -6.22
N ASP A 452 24.76 -16.89 -5.28
CA ASP A 452 23.42 -16.37 -5.51
C ASP A 452 23.36 -14.86 -5.18
N ALA A 453 23.47 -14.02 -6.21
CA ALA A 453 23.40 -12.57 -6.05
C ALA A 453 21.95 -12.08 -5.95
N PHE A 454 21.67 -11.25 -4.94
CA PHE A 454 20.39 -10.52 -4.85
C PHE A 454 20.51 -9.14 -5.49
N LEU A 455 19.59 -8.82 -6.40
CA LEU A 455 19.46 -7.50 -7.01
C LEU A 455 18.13 -6.87 -6.63
N PHE A 456 18.17 -5.63 -6.16
CA PHE A 456 16.98 -4.84 -5.93
C PHE A 456 16.32 -4.49 -7.27
N GLN A 457 14.99 -4.34 -7.24
CA GLN A 457 14.21 -3.80 -8.34
C GLN A 457 14.50 -2.30 -8.52
N ALA A 458 15.64 -2.00 -9.11
CA ALA A 458 16.18 -0.67 -9.32
C ALA A 458 17.08 -0.66 -10.58
N SER A 459 17.65 0.49 -10.91
CA SER A 459 18.62 0.58 -12.00
C SER A 459 19.87 -0.24 -11.68
N LEU A 460 20.63 -0.62 -12.72
CA LEU A 460 21.95 -1.24 -12.54
C LEU A 460 22.87 -0.35 -11.69
N ARG A 461 22.86 0.97 -11.96
CA ARG A 461 23.61 1.97 -11.18
C ARG A 461 23.25 1.92 -9.70
N ASP A 462 21.96 1.86 -9.37
CA ASP A 462 21.52 1.82 -7.98
C ASP A 462 21.95 0.55 -7.25
N ASN A 463 21.94 -0.59 -7.94
CA ASN A 463 22.43 -1.85 -7.39
C ASN A 463 23.95 -1.80 -7.15
N LEU A 464 24.72 -1.33 -8.14
CA LEU A 464 26.19 -1.21 -8.02
C LEU A 464 26.62 -0.26 -6.89
N LEU A 465 25.85 0.81 -6.65
CA LEU A 465 26.17 1.81 -5.63
C LEU A 465 25.47 1.57 -4.28
N TYR A 466 24.66 0.51 -4.16
CA TYR A 466 23.87 0.24 -2.95
C TYR A 466 24.75 0.17 -1.70
N GLY A 467 25.88 -0.53 -1.81
CA GLY A 467 26.86 -0.68 -0.73
C GLY A 467 27.55 0.60 -0.28
N LEU A 468 27.28 1.76 -0.90
CA LEU A 468 27.81 3.07 -0.51
C LEU A 468 26.78 3.98 0.17
N LYS A 469 25.51 3.55 0.26
CA LYS A 469 24.37 4.36 0.74
C LYS A 469 24.17 4.27 2.26
N HIS A 470 25.11 4.79 3.04
CA HIS A 470 25.12 4.58 4.50
C HIS A 470 24.44 5.68 5.34
N ALA A 471 24.55 6.94 4.91
CA ALA A 471 24.05 8.11 5.64
C ALA A 471 23.76 9.27 4.67
N PRO A 472 22.85 10.20 5.00
CA PRO A 472 22.66 11.41 4.20
C PRO A 472 23.84 12.36 4.42
N LEU A 473 24.52 12.73 3.33
CA LEU A 473 25.73 13.55 3.34
C LEU A 473 25.45 15.04 3.11
N THR A 474 24.33 15.37 2.47
CA THR A 474 23.98 16.75 2.10
C THR A 474 22.55 17.10 2.51
N SER A 475 22.33 18.37 2.88
CA SER A 475 20.99 18.91 3.07
C SER A 475 20.42 19.39 1.74
N VAL A 476 19.22 18.93 1.38
CA VAL A 476 18.49 19.41 0.21
C VAL A 476 17.75 20.70 0.57
N PRO A 477 17.99 21.82 -0.12
CA PRO A 477 17.18 23.01 0.05
C PRO A 477 15.80 22.79 -0.58
N TYR A 478 14.75 23.15 0.16
CA TYR A 478 13.37 23.16 -0.33
C TYR A 478 12.81 24.57 -0.24
N ASP A 479 12.11 25.00 -1.29
CA ASP A 479 11.48 26.33 -1.37
C ASP A 479 9.96 26.22 -1.56
N GLY A 480 9.24 27.27 -1.15
CA GLY A 480 7.79 27.40 -1.31
C GLY A 480 7.00 26.23 -0.70
N ALA A 481 6.05 25.68 -1.45
CA ALA A 481 5.17 24.60 -0.99
C ALA A 481 5.93 23.31 -0.63
N ALA A 482 7.07 23.04 -1.27
CA ALA A 482 7.89 21.87 -0.94
C ALA A 482 8.55 22.01 0.44
N ALA A 483 8.92 23.24 0.84
CA ALA A 483 9.45 23.52 2.18
C ALA A 483 8.39 23.30 3.26
N ASP A 484 7.16 23.74 3.02
CA ASP A 484 6.02 23.51 3.92
C ASP A 484 5.73 22.02 4.08
N GLN A 485 5.70 21.28 2.97
CA GLN A 485 5.51 19.83 2.99
C GLN A 485 6.65 19.11 3.74
N ARG A 486 7.90 19.52 3.54
CA ARG A 486 9.06 18.94 4.26
C ARG A 486 8.98 19.22 5.76
N ARG A 487 8.64 20.45 6.17
CA ARG A 487 8.42 20.79 7.58
C ARG A 487 7.32 19.94 8.21
N TRP A 488 6.21 19.75 7.50
CA TRP A 488 5.11 18.90 7.95
C TRP A 488 5.55 17.42 8.06
N ASN A 489 6.28 16.90 7.07
CA ASN A 489 6.81 15.54 7.07
C ASN A 489 7.73 15.29 8.28
N ILE A 490 8.60 16.25 8.62
CA ILE A 490 9.52 16.18 9.76
C ILE A 490 8.74 16.19 11.09
N ASP A 491 7.78 17.10 11.25
CA ASP A 491 6.96 17.18 12.48
C ASP A 491 6.16 15.87 12.69
N GLU A 492 5.53 15.33 11.63
CA GLU A 492 4.80 14.08 11.72
C GLU A 492 5.70 12.85 11.91
N ALA A 493 6.91 12.83 11.33
CA ALA A 493 7.91 11.79 11.59
C ALA A 493 8.31 11.75 13.07
N ARG A 494 8.69 12.91 13.63
CA ARG A 494 9.09 13.04 15.04
C ARG A 494 7.96 12.67 16.00
N ARG A 495 6.72 13.11 15.73
CA ARG A 495 5.54 12.75 16.54
C ARG A 495 5.24 11.25 16.49
N SER A 496 5.51 10.62 15.36
CA SER A 496 5.35 9.17 15.17
C SER A 496 6.58 8.37 15.63
N GLY A 497 7.67 9.02 16.03
CA GLY A 497 8.90 8.36 16.48
C GLY A 497 9.72 7.75 15.34
N ASN A 498 9.46 8.18 14.11
CA ASN A 498 10.21 7.80 12.93
C ASN A 498 11.44 8.71 12.78
N PRO A 499 12.50 8.28 12.08
CA PRO A 499 13.61 9.15 11.68
C PRO A 499 13.10 10.26 10.76
N ASP A 500 13.74 11.42 10.86
CA ASP A 500 13.47 12.60 10.04
C ASP A 500 14.50 12.79 8.90
N LEU A 501 15.26 11.73 8.58
CA LEU A 501 16.21 11.70 7.47
C LEU A 501 15.51 12.01 6.13
N ASP A 502 16.28 12.57 5.21
CA ASP A 502 15.79 12.92 3.87
C ASP A 502 16.25 11.89 2.84
N ILE A 503 15.32 11.23 2.18
CA ILE A 503 15.64 10.26 1.13
C ILE A 503 16.20 10.94 -0.13
N HIS A 504 15.94 12.23 -0.31
CA HIS A 504 16.42 13.00 -1.46
C HIS A 504 17.81 13.61 -1.24
N SER A 505 18.36 13.52 -0.02
CA SER A 505 19.77 13.83 0.24
C SER A 505 20.70 13.00 -0.62
N ASP A 506 21.95 13.43 -0.75
CA ASP A 506 22.98 12.56 -1.32
C ASP A 506 23.36 11.47 -0.30
N TRP A 507 23.17 10.22 -0.67
CA TRP A 507 23.50 9.07 0.17
C TRP A 507 24.81 8.39 -0.24
N ILE A 508 25.37 8.72 -1.41
CA ILE A 508 26.51 7.98 -1.96
C ILE A 508 27.80 8.49 -1.31
N ASN A 509 28.49 7.61 -0.56
CA ASN A 509 29.84 7.90 -0.10
C ASN A 509 30.86 7.81 -1.25
N TYR A 510 31.08 8.93 -1.94
CA TYR A 510 32.03 9.02 -3.06
C TYR A 510 33.47 8.73 -2.63
N ALA A 511 33.89 9.19 -1.46
CA ALA A 511 35.25 9.01 -0.98
C ALA A 511 35.62 7.52 -0.83
N SER A 512 34.67 6.71 -0.34
CA SER A 512 34.84 5.25 -0.25
C SER A 512 34.94 4.57 -1.62
N ALA A 513 34.36 5.16 -2.67
CA ALA A 513 34.52 4.68 -4.05
C ALA A 513 35.81 5.20 -4.73
N GLY A 514 36.59 6.07 -4.07
CA GLY A 514 37.73 6.75 -4.69
C GLY A 514 37.34 7.88 -5.65
N ALA A 515 36.14 8.46 -5.46
CA ALA A 515 35.60 9.57 -6.22
C ALA A 515 35.46 10.83 -5.34
N THR A 516 35.49 12.01 -5.95
CA THR A 516 35.26 13.29 -5.27
C THR A 516 33.80 13.73 -5.33
N GLY A 517 33.03 13.20 -6.28
CA GLY A 517 31.61 13.50 -6.41
C GLY A 517 30.91 12.70 -7.52
N PRO A 518 29.73 13.15 -7.97
CA PRO A 518 28.95 12.42 -8.98
C PRO A 518 29.58 12.44 -10.37
N HIS A 519 30.46 13.40 -10.68
CA HIS A 519 31.06 13.57 -12.01
C HIS A 519 32.16 12.55 -12.32
N ASP A 520 32.96 12.18 -11.33
CA ASP A 520 34.07 11.22 -11.46
C ASP A 520 33.72 9.82 -10.94
N LEU A 521 32.55 9.64 -10.31
CA LEU A 521 32.06 8.34 -9.85
C LEU A 521 32.03 7.27 -10.94
N PHE A 522 31.64 7.61 -12.17
CA PHE A 522 31.61 6.64 -13.26
C PHE A 522 33.00 6.11 -13.60
N GLU A 523 34.04 6.95 -13.51
CA GLU A 523 35.41 6.51 -13.75
C GLU A 523 35.86 5.50 -12.70
N ALA A 524 35.52 5.75 -11.42
CA ALA A 524 35.78 4.83 -10.33
C ALA A 524 35.06 3.49 -10.52
N VAL A 525 33.77 3.52 -10.85
CA VAL A 525 32.97 2.30 -11.11
C VAL A 525 33.53 1.53 -12.30
N ARG A 526 33.91 2.21 -13.39
CA ARG A 526 34.48 1.56 -14.58
C ARG A 526 35.76 0.78 -14.26
N ARG A 527 36.64 1.30 -13.41
CA ARG A 527 37.86 0.58 -13.00
C ARG A 527 37.54 -0.75 -12.31
N VAL A 528 36.48 -0.78 -11.50
CA VAL A 528 36.02 -2.01 -10.85
C VAL A 528 35.41 -2.97 -11.87
N LEU A 529 34.55 -2.47 -12.77
CA LEU A 529 33.94 -3.26 -13.83
C LEU A 529 34.98 -3.88 -14.78
N ASP A 530 36.04 -3.15 -15.09
CA ASP A 530 37.17 -3.64 -15.89
C ASP A 530 37.91 -4.77 -15.13
N ALA A 531 38.11 -4.62 -13.82
CA ALA A 531 38.77 -5.62 -12.99
C ALA A 531 37.97 -6.93 -12.87
N VAL A 532 36.63 -6.86 -12.90
CA VAL A 532 35.75 -8.05 -12.90
C VAL A 532 35.32 -8.47 -14.31
N VAL A 533 35.87 -7.84 -15.35
CA VAL A 533 35.62 -8.17 -16.77
C VAL A 533 34.15 -8.02 -17.20
N LEU A 534 33.37 -7.15 -16.53
CA LEU A 534 31.95 -6.90 -16.84
C LEU A 534 31.70 -5.65 -17.69
N SER A 535 32.72 -4.84 -17.96
CA SER A 535 32.57 -3.58 -18.71
C SER A 535 31.97 -3.80 -20.11
N ARG A 536 32.37 -4.89 -20.78
CA ARG A 536 31.85 -5.20 -22.13
C ARG A 536 30.38 -5.62 -22.07
N ASP A 537 30.00 -6.46 -21.11
CA ASP A 537 28.61 -6.89 -20.95
C ASP A 537 27.68 -5.72 -20.65
N ILE A 538 28.13 -4.78 -19.82
CA ILE A 538 27.37 -3.55 -19.51
C ILE A 538 27.28 -2.65 -20.75
N LEU A 539 28.35 -2.54 -21.54
CA LEU A 539 28.31 -1.81 -22.81
C LEU A 539 27.33 -2.45 -23.79
N ASP A 540 27.38 -3.77 -23.96
CA ASP A 540 26.49 -4.52 -24.85
C ASP A 540 25.03 -4.40 -24.40
N LEU A 541 24.78 -4.44 -23.08
CA LEU A 541 23.47 -4.17 -22.50
C LEU A 541 23.00 -2.75 -22.86
N GLY A 542 23.87 -1.75 -22.69
CA GLY A 542 23.59 -0.36 -23.06
C GLY A 542 23.30 -0.18 -24.54
N LEU A 543 24.06 -0.83 -25.43
CA LEU A 543 23.88 -0.78 -26.88
C LEU A 543 22.56 -1.42 -27.34
N ARG A 544 22.06 -2.42 -26.62
CA ARG A 544 20.75 -3.05 -26.87
C ARG A 544 19.59 -2.31 -26.22
N SER A 545 19.86 -1.36 -25.34
CA SER A 545 18.84 -0.62 -24.61
C SER A 545 18.28 0.52 -25.47
N SER A 546 16.99 0.84 -25.28
CA SER A 546 16.39 2.05 -25.83
C SER A 546 16.56 3.23 -24.87
N ALA A 547 16.86 4.40 -25.41
CA ALA A 547 16.98 5.63 -24.64
C ALA A 547 15.77 6.53 -24.88
N ASP A 548 15.26 7.17 -23.82
CA ASP A 548 14.31 8.26 -23.94
C ASP A 548 15.03 9.52 -24.45
N LEU A 549 14.91 9.75 -25.76
CA LEU A 549 15.59 10.85 -26.45
C LEU A 549 15.06 12.22 -26.02
N THR A 550 13.89 12.31 -25.38
CA THR A 550 13.36 13.57 -24.83
C THR A 550 14.07 13.97 -23.54
N ARG A 551 14.47 12.99 -22.73
CA ARG A 551 15.22 13.21 -21.48
C ARG A 551 16.73 13.31 -21.71
N HIS A 552 17.24 12.68 -22.77
CA HIS A 552 18.67 12.60 -23.06
C HIS A 552 19.02 13.22 -24.42
N THR A 553 18.67 14.49 -24.60
CA THR A 553 18.87 15.24 -25.87
C THR A 553 20.33 15.29 -26.30
N GLU A 554 21.27 15.45 -25.36
CA GLU A 554 22.70 15.44 -25.65
C GLU A 554 23.19 14.06 -26.13
N LEU A 555 22.70 12.97 -25.52
CA LEU A 555 23.00 11.62 -25.98
C LEU A 555 22.48 11.40 -27.41
N ALA A 556 21.25 11.84 -27.70
CA ALA A 556 20.68 11.76 -29.04
C ALA A 556 21.56 12.49 -30.06
N ARG A 557 21.98 13.73 -29.73
CA ARG A 557 22.89 14.52 -30.56
C ARG A 557 24.22 13.81 -30.80
N ARG A 558 24.84 13.26 -29.74
CA ARG A 558 26.10 12.49 -29.81
C ARG A 558 25.98 11.22 -30.66
N ILE A 559 24.85 10.51 -30.57
CA ILE A 559 24.58 9.33 -31.42
C ILE A 559 24.53 9.74 -32.90
N VAL A 560 23.89 10.87 -33.23
CA VAL A 560 23.85 11.39 -34.60
C VAL A 560 25.24 11.81 -35.08
N GLU A 561 26.03 12.50 -34.24
CA GLU A 561 27.43 12.83 -34.55
C GLU A 561 28.26 11.56 -34.81
N LEU A 562 28.07 10.52 -34.01
CA LEU A 562 28.79 9.25 -34.14
C LEU A 562 28.47 8.54 -35.46
N ARG A 563 27.23 8.63 -35.95
CA ARG A 563 26.86 8.12 -37.28
C ARG A 563 27.61 8.85 -38.40
N ALA A 564 27.71 10.18 -38.31
CA ALA A 564 28.47 10.98 -39.28
C ALA A 564 29.97 10.65 -39.23
N ALA A 565 30.53 10.52 -38.02
CA ALA A 565 31.93 10.16 -37.84
C ALA A 565 32.25 8.74 -38.36
N LEU A 566 31.36 7.78 -38.12
CA LEU A 566 31.47 6.41 -38.65
C LEU A 566 31.50 6.42 -40.18
N ARG A 567 30.61 7.20 -40.81
CA ARG A 567 30.60 7.35 -42.27
C ARG A 567 31.92 7.90 -42.81
N THR A 568 32.40 9.01 -42.27
CA THR A 568 33.68 9.60 -42.68
C THR A 568 34.83 8.60 -42.51
N ARG A 569 34.78 7.77 -41.47
CA ARG A 569 35.79 6.72 -41.26
C ARG A 569 35.71 5.62 -42.31
N LEU A 570 34.51 5.13 -42.64
CA LEU A 570 34.29 4.13 -43.68
C LEU A 570 34.76 4.63 -45.06
N GLU A 571 34.48 5.89 -45.39
CA GLU A 571 34.96 6.54 -46.61
C GLU A 571 36.50 6.59 -46.65
N HIS A 572 37.14 6.95 -45.54
CA HIS A 572 38.60 7.01 -45.46
C HIS A 572 39.27 5.63 -45.57
N GLU A 573 38.63 4.58 -45.07
CA GLU A 573 39.13 3.20 -45.15
C GLU A 573 38.77 2.50 -46.48
N GLY A 574 38.06 3.18 -47.40
CA GLY A 574 37.60 2.57 -48.67
C GLY A 574 36.51 1.51 -48.47
N LEU A 575 35.79 1.58 -47.35
CA LEU A 575 34.73 0.65 -46.95
C LEU A 575 33.33 1.29 -47.05
N SER A 576 33.17 2.34 -47.86
CA SER A 576 31.90 3.07 -48.02
C SER A 576 30.77 2.18 -48.58
N GLU A 577 31.10 1.11 -49.28
CA GLU A 577 30.13 0.16 -49.86
C GLU A 577 29.51 -0.78 -48.81
N LEU A 578 30.06 -0.86 -47.58
CA LEU A 578 29.57 -1.79 -46.55
C LEU A 578 28.25 -1.33 -45.90
N VAL A 579 27.96 -0.03 -45.91
CA VAL A 579 26.79 0.55 -45.26
C VAL A 579 26.18 1.61 -46.17
N VAL A 580 24.92 1.42 -46.57
CA VAL A 580 24.16 2.40 -47.35
C VAL A 580 23.42 3.35 -46.39
N PRO A 581 23.84 4.63 -46.25
CA PRO A 581 23.15 5.57 -45.38
C PRO A 581 21.82 6.04 -45.98
N PHE A 582 20.92 6.53 -45.13
CA PHE A 582 19.76 7.29 -45.60
C PHE A 582 20.21 8.68 -46.05
N GLU A 583 20.00 8.99 -47.32
CA GLU A 583 20.31 10.28 -47.93
C GLU A 583 19.04 11.03 -48.31
N PRO A 584 18.87 12.30 -47.89
CA PRO A 584 17.69 13.08 -48.27
C PRO A 584 17.56 13.14 -49.79
N GLY A 585 16.40 12.71 -50.31
CA GLY A 585 16.13 12.69 -51.75
C GLY A 585 16.69 11.49 -52.52
N ALA A 586 17.29 10.51 -51.86
CA ALA A 586 17.69 9.24 -52.49
C ALA A 586 16.94 8.05 -51.89
N TYR A 587 16.64 7.06 -52.73
CA TYR A 587 16.05 5.79 -52.32
C TYR A 587 17.15 4.82 -51.86
N ASN A 588 17.07 4.34 -50.63
CA ASN A 588 17.97 3.33 -50.09
C ASN A 588 17.51 1.93 -50.53
N LYS A 589 18.24 1.32 -51.47
CA LYS A 589 17.92 0.01 -52.04
C LYS A 589 18.02 -1.15 -51.03
N GLU A 590 18.80 -0.97 -49.97
CA GLU A 590 19.02 -1.98 -48.92
C GLU A 590 18.02 -1.84 -47.76
N ALA A 591 17.17 -0.80 -47.77
CA ALA A 591 16.13 -0.58 -46.78
C ALA A 591 14.76 -0.97 -47.31
N THR A 592 13.81 -1.24 -46.40
CA THR A 592 12.45 -1.56 -46.82
C THR A 592 11.76 -0.35 -47.45
N ILE A 593 10.72 -0.57 -48.26
CA ILE A 593 9.91 0.53 -48.80
C ILE A 593 9.33 1.38 -47.66
N GLY A 594 8.85 0.74 -46.58
CA GLY A 594 8.32 1.44 -45.40
C GLY A 594 9.35 2.36 -44.75
N GLN A 595 10.60 1.89 -44.59
CA GLN A 595 11.69 2.68 -44.04
C GLN A 595 12.08 3.86 -44.95
N ASN A 596 12.05 3.68 -46.28
CA ASN A 596 12.26 4.75 -47.25
C ASN A 596 11.16 5.81 -47.19
N LEU A 597 9.89 5.40 -47.03
CA LEU A 597 8.76 6.32 -46.91
C LEU A 597 8.78 7.11 -45.60
N LEU A 598 9.20 6.48 -44.50
CA LEU A 598 9.33 7.15 -43.20
C LEU A 598 10.60 8.00 -43.09
N PHE A 599 11.64 7.67 -43.86
CA PHE A 599 12.97 8.29 -43.82
C PHE A 599 13.53 8.38 -42.39
N GLY A 600 13.25 7.36 -41.57
CA GLY A 600 13.56 7.36 -40.15
C GLY A 600 12.97 6.14 -39.41
N ALA A 601 13.27 6.04 -38.12
CA ALA A 601 12.67 5.02 -37.26
C ALA A 601 11.29 5.48 -36.78
N ALA A 602 10.28 4.64 -36.99
CA ALA A 602 8.93 4.85 -36.48
C ALA A 602 8.91 5.01 -34.95
N ALA A 603 8.31 6.09 -34.45
CA ALA A 603 8.11 6.31 -33.02
C ALA A 603 6.71 5.84 -32.60
N GLY A 604 6.63 4.66 -32.00
CA GLY A 604 5.39 4.10 -31.44
C GLY A 604 4.77 2.96 -32.27
N PRO A 605 3.89 2.14 -31.66
CA PRO A 605 3.35 0.94 -32.28
C PRO A 605 2.47 1.22 -33.50
N GLU A 606 1.88 2.41 -33.59
CA GLU A 606 1.01 2.85 -34.70
C GLU A 606 1.75 3.16 -36.01
N LEU A 607 3.08 3.29 -35.94
CA LEU A 607 3.96 3.57 -37.07
C LEU A 607 4.87 2.38 -37.42
N ALA A 608 4.77 1.27 -36.71
CA ALA A 608 5.49 0.05 -37.06
C ALA A 608 5.01 -0.49 -38.42
N ASP A 609 5.89 -1.15 -39.19
CA ASP A 609 5.64 -1.52 -40.60
C ASP A 609 4.26 -2.16 -40.87
N ARG A 610 3.79 -3.04 -39.97
CA ARG A 610 2.46 -3.70 -40.08
C ARG A 610 1.26 -2.82 -39.73
N ALA A 611 1.45 -1.82 -38.87
CA ALA A 611 0.41 -0.85 -38.49
C ALA A 611 0.43 0.40 -39.38
N LEU A 612 1.52 0.61 -40.12
CA LEU A 612 1.73 1.80 -40.95
C LEU A 612 0.68 1.90 -42.07
N ALA A 613 0.31 0.77 -42.69
CA ALA A 613 -0.66 0.74 -43.78
C ALA A 613 -2.11 0.97 -43.30
N SER A 614 -2.40 0.64 -42.04
CA SER A 614 -3.72 0.85 -41.41
C SER A 614 -3.84 2.21 -40.72
N ASN A 615 -2.76 2.99 -40.65
CA ASN A 615 -2.78 4.33 -40.09
C ASN A 615 -3.56 5.31 -41.01
N PRO A 616 -4.66 5.93 -40.55
CA PRO A 616 -5.51 6.77 -41.41
C PRO A 616 -4.78 8.00 -41.99
N TYR A 617 -3.87 8.59 -41.21
CA TYR A 617 -3.08 9.74 -41.67
C TYR A 617 -2.12 9.31 -42.77
N PHE A 618 -1.36 8.24 -42.55
CA PHE A 618 -0.40 7.74 -43.52
C PHE A 618 -1.07 7.29 -44.83
N ALA A 619 -2.17 6.55 -44.75
CA ALA A 619 -2.98 6.16 -45.90
C ALA A 619 -3.56 7.37 -46.67
N SER A 620 -3.86 8.48 -45.98
CA SER A 620 -4.28 9.71 -46.65
C SER A 620 -3.14 10.37 -47.44
N VAL A 621 -1.91 10.34 -46.91
CA VAL A 621 -0.72 10.88 -47.57
C VAL A 621 -0.36 10.07 -48.81
N LEU A 622 -0.39 8.73 -48.73
CA LEU A 622 -0.12 7.86 -49.88
C LEU A 622 -1.12 8.07 -51.01
N ARG A 623 -2.40 8.27 -50.69
CA ARG A 623 -3.44 8.61 -51.68
C ARG A 623 -3.20 9.95 -52.34
N GLN A 624 -2.83 10.98 -51.57
CA GLN A 624 -2.50 12.30 -52.12
C GLN A 624 -1.25 12.26 -53.00
N ALA A 625 -0.27 11.43 -52.64
CA ALA A 625 0.94 11.21 -53.42
C ALA A 625 0.74 10.30 -54.65
N GLY A 626 -0.43 9.67 -54.79
CA GLY A 626 -0.72 8.72 -55.87
C GLY A 626 -0.05 7.35 -55.73
N LEU A 627 0.52 7.05 -54.56
CA LEU A 627 1.29 5.82 -54.31
C LEU A 627 0.43 4.64 -53.84
N ASP A 628 -0.78 4.90 -53.33
CA ASP A 628 -1.70 3.90 -52.77
C ASP A 628 -1.95 2.73 -53.75
N ARG A 629 -2.31 3.05 -55.00
CA ARG A 629 -2.57 2.05 -56.04
C ARG A 629 -1.31 1.27 -56.42
N THR A 630 -0.18 1.96 -56.60
CA THR A 630 1.09 1.32 -56.98
C THR A 630 1.57 0.34 -55.92
N LEU A 631 1.49 0.72 -54.64
CA LEU A 631 1.89 -0.12 -53.51
C LEU A 631 0.92 -1.29 -53.30
N TYR A 632 -0.37 -1.09 -53.59
CA TYR A 632 -1.36 -2.17 -53.61
C TYR A 632 -1.07 -3.20 -54.72
N GLU A 633 -0.84 -2.75 -55.95
CA GLU A 633 -0.52 -3.63 -57.09
C GLU A 633 0.78 -4.41 -56.82
N MET A 634 1.80 -3.73 -56.27
CA MET A 634 3.04 -4.37 -55.83
C MET A 634 2.81 -5.40 -54.71
N GLY A 635 1.97 -5.08 -53.72
CA GLY A 635 1.63 -6.00 -52.63
C GLY A 635 0.90 -7.25 -53.12
N MET A 636 0.03 -7.12 -54.13
CA MET A 636 -0.65 -8.24 -54.78
C MET A 636 0.37 -9.17 -55.45
N GLU A 637 1.32 -8.60 -56.20
CA GLU A 637 2.35 -9.37 -56.90
C GLU A 637 3.31 -10.07 -55.93
N ILE A 638 3.72 -9.39 -54.84
CA ILE A 638 4.49 -9.99 -53.75
C ILE A 638 3.75 -11.19 -53.15
N ALA A 639 2.45 -11.04 -52.87
CA ALA A 639 1.66 -12.10 -52.29
C ALA A 639 1.52 -13.29 -53.24
N GLU A 640 1.25 -13.05 -54.54
CA GLU A 640 1.13 -14.11 -55.55
C GLU A 640 2.43 -14.90 -55.69
N GLN A 641 3.57 -14.20 -55.87
CA GLN A 641 4.87 -14.85 -56.01
C GLN A 641 5.30 -15.58 -54.72
N ALA A 642 5.03 -15.00 -53.54
CA ALA A 642 5.35 -15.63 -52.27
C ALA A 642 4.50 -16.87 -52.01
N ILE A 643 3.23 -16.89 -52.37
CA ILE A 643 2.41 -18.11 -52.21
C ILE A 643 2.84 -19.17 -53.22
N GLU A 644 3.09 -18.79 -54.48
CA GLU A 644 3.54 -19.73 -55.50
C GLU A 644 4.87 -20.41 -55.13
N LEU A 645 5.84 -19.65 -54.60
CA LEU A 645 7.15 -20.17 -54.23
C LEU A 645 7.15 -21.03 -52.95
N PHE A 646 6.18 -20.85 -52.05
CA PHE A 646 6.21 -21.43 -50.70
C PHE A 646 5.02 -22.34 -50.36
N ALA A 647 4.03 -22.51 -51.25
CA ALA A 647 2.82 -23.30 -50.99
C ALA A 647 3.10 -24.76 -50.56
N ASP A 648 4.17 -25.37 -51.06
CA ASP A 648 4.49 -26.79 -50.82
C ASP A 648 5.54 -27.01 -49.70
N LEU A 649 5.94 -25.96 -48.98
CA LEU A 649 6.96 -26.05 -47.93
C LEU A 649 6.33 -26.22 -46.53
N PRO A 650 6.94 -27.05 -45.66
CA PRO A 650 6.45 -27.20 -44.29
C PRO A 650 6.72 -25.91 -43.47
N PRO A 651 5.90 -25.60 -42.44
CA PRO A 651 5.98 -24.31 -41.71
C PRO A 651 7.32 -24.02 -41.02
N ASP A 652 8.10 -25.05 -40.70
CA ASP A 652 9.42 -24.98 -40.07
C ASP A 652 10.59 -24.89 -41.07
N HIS A 653 10.30 -24.81 -42.37
CA HIS A 653 11.33 -24.75 -43.41
C HIS A 653 12.21 -23.49 -43.29
N GLN A 654 13.53 -23.64 -43.44
CA GLN A 654 14.51 -22.56 -43.24
C GLN A 654 14.27 -21.33 -44.14
N PHE A 655 13.67 -21.51 -45.32
CA PHE A 655 13.36 -20.39 -46.23
C PHE A 655 12.32 -19.42 -45.66
N PHE A 656 11.43 -19.85 -44.75
CA PHE A 656 10.54 -18.92 -44.05
C PHE A 656 11.29 -17.93 -43.15
N GLN A 657 12.49 -18.27 -42.68
CA GLN A 657 13.35 -17.34 -41.93
C GLN A 657 13.92 -16.23 -42.82
N GLN A 658 13.91 -16.41 -44.14
CA GLN A 658 14.41 -15.42 -45.10
C GLN A 658 13.34 -14.41 -45.52
N LEU A 659 12.05 -14.77 -45.40
CA LEU A 659 10.89 -13.91 -45.64
C LEU A 659 10.67 -12.96 -44.46
N THR A 660 10.81 -11.66 -44.70
CA THR A 660 10.59 -10.60 -43.68
C THR A 660 9.17 -10.08 -43.65
N PHE A 661 8.38 -10.34 -44.70
CA PHE A 661 7.07 -9.75 -44.91
C PHE A 661 5.90 -10.72 -44.68
N MET A 662 6.14 -12.04 -44.63
CA MET A 662 5.11 -13.06 -44.46
C MET A 662 5.65 -14.27 -43.68
N SER A 663 4.90 -14.73 -42.67
CA SER A 663 5.19 -15.97 -41.95
C SER A 663 4.42 -17.16 -42.53
N ALA A 664 4.86 -18.39 -42.23
CA ALA A 664 4.21 -19.61 -42.73
C ALA A 664 2.73 -19.72 -42.32
N GLU A 665 2.37 -19.25 -41.12
CA GLU A 665 1.00 -19.25 -40.61
C GLU A 665 0.09 -18.25 -41.36
N GLU A 666 0.67 -17.21 -41.96
CA GLU A 666 -0.07 -16.16 -42.67
C GLU A 666 -0.41 -16.55 -44.12
N ILE A 667 0.26 -17.57 -44.70
CA ILE A 667 0.04 -17.99 -46.09
C ILE A 667 -1.43 -18.33 -46.40
N PRO A 668 -2.13 -19.20 -45.64
CA PRO A 668 -3.52 -19.55 -45.95
C PRO A 668 -4.46 -18.34 -45.90
N THR A 669 -4.14 -17.37 -45.04
CA THR A 669 -4.90 -16.12 -44.92
C THR A 669 -4.73 -15.26 -46.16
N TYR A 670 -3.49 -15.08 -46.63
CA TYR A 670 -3.19 -14.33 -47.85
C TYR A 670 -3.69 -15.05 -49.11
N GLU A 671 -3.70 -16.39 -49.15
CA GLU A 671 -4.26 -17.17 -50.25
C GLU A 671 -5.77 -16.93 -50.39
N THR A 672 -6.48 -17.02 -49.27
CA THR A 672 -7.92 -16.72 -49.21
C THR A 672 -8.20 -15.26 -49.59
N LEU A 673 -7.35 -14.34 -49.15
CA LEU A 673 -7.46 -12.92 -49.47
C LEU A 673 -7.27 -12.67 -50.96
N LEU A 674 -6.22 -13.22 -51.59
CA LEU A 674 -5.98 -13.11 -53.03
C LEU A 674 -7.13 -13.69 -53.85
N GLN A 675 -7.65 -14.87 -53.50
CA GLN A 675 -8.80 -15.45 -54.17
C GLN A 675 -10.05 -14.55 -54.11
N ARG A 676 -10.27 -13.88 -52.97
CA ARG A 676 -11.39 -12.94 -52.78
C ARG A 676 -11.23 -11.63 -53.54
N LEU A 677 -10.00 -11.15 -53.66
CA LEU A 677 -9.67 -9.89 -54.33
C LEU A 677 -9.50 -10.04 -55.85
N LYS A 678 -9.35 -11.27 -56.35
CA LYS A 678 -9.23 -11.60 -57.77
C LYS A 678 -10.35 -10.94 -58.59
N ASN A 679 -9.96 -10.18 -59.62
CA ASN A 679 -10.84 -9.44 -60.54
C ASN A 679 -11.71 -8.32 -59.91
N ARG A 680 -11.42 -7.87 -58.67
CA ARG A 680 -12.05 -6.68 -58.10
C ARG A 680 -11.24 -5.43 -58.42
N PRO A 681 -11.87 -4.31 -58.85
CA PRO A 681 -11.17 -3.05 -59.04
C PRO A 681 -10.71 -2.49 -57.68
N HIS A 682 -9.57 -1.79 -57.65
CA HIS A 682 -8.95 -1.23 -56.44
C HIS A 682 -9.92 -0.42 -55.58
N GLU A 683 -10.82 0.34 -56.21
CA GLU A 683 -11.81 1.19 -55.55
C GLU A 683 -12.91 0.40 -54.80
N ALA A 684 -13.16 -0.85 -55.22
CA ALA A 684 -14.18 -1.72 -54.64
C ALA A 684 -13.66 -2.64 -53.50
N VAL A 685 -12.36 -2.56 -53.20
CA VAL A 685 -11.73 -3.31 -52.09
C VAL A 685 -12.00 -2.58 -50.77
N SER A 686 -12.13 -3.33 -49.65
CA SER A 686 -12.28 -2.71 -48.33
C SER A 686 -10.98 -2.04 -47.89
N GLU A 687 -11.05 -0.99 -47.07
CA GLU A 687 -9.84 -0.32 -46.56
C GLU A 687 -8.93 -1.26 -45.76
N ASN A 688 -9.51 -2.19 -45.00
CA ASN A 688 -8.75 -3.17 -44.22
C ASN A 688 -8.00 -4.16 -45.13
N ASP A 689 -8.66 -4.64 -46.18
CA ASP A 689 -8.03 -5.58 -47.14
C ASP A 689 -6.93 -4.88 -47.95
N ARG A 690 -7.14 -3.62 -48.35
CA ARG A 690 -6.09 -2.80 -48.97
C ARG A 690 -4.90 -2.64 -48.04
N ALA A 691 -5.13 -2.29 -46.78
CA ALA A 691 -4.05 -2.15 -45.80
C ALA A 691 -3.26 -3.45 -45.60
N MET A 692 -3.93 -4.61 -45.55
CA MET A 692 -3.27 -5.92 -45.44
C MET A 692 -2.36 -6.24 -46.63
N ILE A 693 -2.77 -5.90 -47.86
CA ILE A 693 -1.98 -6.11 -49.07
C ILE A 693 -0.82 -5.10 -49.16
N VAL A 694 -1.10 -3.81 -48.93
CA VAL A 694 -0.07 -2.74 -48.94
C VAL A 694 1.02 -3.00 -47.89
N THR A 695 0.67 -3.59 -46.74
CA THR A 695 1.64 -3.98 -45.71
C THR A 695 2.76 -4.88 -46.25
N LEU A 696 2.47 -5.78 -47.20
CA LEU A 696 3.49 -6.64 -47.80
C LEU A 696 4.54 -5.83 -48.58
N SER A 697 4.08 -4.79 -49.29
CA SER A 697 4.99 -3.88 -50.01
C SER A 697 5.93 -3.14 -49.06
N PHE A 698 5.46 -2.73 -47.88
CA PHE A 698 6.29 -1.97 -46.93
C PHE A 698 7.48 -2.73 -46.39
N ALA A 699 7.41 -4.06 -46.32
CA ALA A 699 8.49 -4.92 -45.83
C ALA A 699 9.39 -5.47 -46.96
N TYR A 700 9.17 -5.03 -48.21
CA TYR A 700 9.91 -5.46 -49.39
C TYR A 700 11.28 -4.77 -49.52
N ILE A 701 12.30 -5.55 -49.92
CA ILE A 701 13.68 -5.12 -50.18
C ILE A 701 14.16 -5.84 -51.46
N GLU A 702 14.27 -5.10 -52.57
CA GLU A 702 14.56 -5.68 -53.90
C GLU A 702 15.84 -6.54 -53.94
N PRO A 703 17.02 -6.09 -53.44
CA PRO A 703 18.24 -6.91 -53.44
C PRO A 703 18.11 -8.25 -52.70
N ARG A 704 17.22 -8.31 -51.70
CA ARG A 704 16.99 -9.47 -50.84
C ARG A 704 15.94 -10.42 -51.42
N HIS A 705 14.83 -9.89 -51.92
CA HIS A 705 13.68 -10.69 -52.36
C HIS A 705 13.67 -10.98 -53.87
N ARG A 706 14.21 -10.07 -54.69
CA ARG A 706 14.48 -10.24 -56.13
C ARG A 706 13.25 -10.57 -56.99
N PHE A 707 12.12 -9.95 -56.70
CA PHE A 707 10.89 -10.10 -57.50
C PHE A 707 10.83 -9.16 -58.71
N GLY A 708 11.78 -8.23 -58.86
CA GLY A 708 11.87 -7.33 -60.02
C GLY A 708 10.82 -6.21 -60.00
N LEU A 709 10.32 -5.85 -58.82
CA LEU A 709 9.21 -4.91 -58.63
C LEU A 709 9.68 -3.45 -58.48
N LEU A 710 10.96 -3.25 -58.14
CA LEU A 710 11.61 -1.94 -58.06
C LEU A 710 12.75 -1.85 -59.07
N SER A 711 12.67 -0.89 -59.99
CA SER A 711 13.67 -0.60 -61.04
C SER A 711 14.51 0.63 -60.78
#